data_AF-A0A812W566-F1
#
_entry.id   AF-A0A812W566-F1
#
_cell.length_a   1.000
_cell.length_b   1.000
_cell.length_c   1.000
_cell.angle_alpha   90.00
_cell.angle_beta   90.00
_cell.angle_gamma   90.00
#
_symmetry.space_group_name_H-M   'P 1'
#
loop_
_entity.id
_entity.type
_entity.pdbx_description
1 polymer ?
#
loop_
_entity_poly.entity_id
_entity_poly.type
_entity_poly.pdbx_seq_one_letter_code
_entity_poly.pdbx_strand_id
1 'polypeptide(L)'
;MTVPDWASTVQELIDQPDVSINQKCQKIMLLLRERHLLYDSFATPMDLIVHPKNRGGALVNPHDVVSKGVQISSVGWDRMKLREAVAIELPRDEGLRKHFLEINTRLAEMSEGRLAKPTGKERWATLSCSHTTAFVKAMASGCGPKCGLSLDECMQSGDDFAKLLKEGWSWRVLAAEVEERVPALPGLLQQGLNSDLAIGKPPSELEVAMCISQLYAAQPDGAKDLGKAVAAAGSSNPPCKPYISAIADFVQQFAGGESFKVLKYMDAMARSYAGSTMLGADFTKYHCTNAVIDGFSRLLTKADFDRLKSKKSEADLVKAEALMQQAWAVVEAEASDKAHLQMAFCRYQIRIILYMLGKQTKGREAKEYDSLATLSSMFSQETLQVQPGQASQAAASSGEQVRDLEASNDQTLIAKQQNKHVKVGQAYLIKRTEPVEADKDKVFVLKDLQQDGATLEHRPFFGEQVQVEKVALQDLKQLKEWTKAVPALVEEEALQKLWPGDSEIFQDELARAEDQGLLYKKYLEFPDSRQLGDPDVRPSNNGLLFCNCSYAKFDLQLYPLGQLQKVQKPRPQDVVIQKKGMKHDCYVVSPVRWDIQKSSGYFCPYWMIKEATESQTATLTRTTKKIGDMVVPVYQNKVALKMGDQLLLEPKTEVWLGSMQVTRQVILQYKGGPKVPVSEGLVHAADNGQQYLRFRPSSTSLTRAVLGHMEKFKSLKNPSLSCSPQVSQIRETVKAKILEMGSKEQNPDGSERDNLFDAPVVNEEEDSANEVTARKLREALERAPDVMKIDLGGKQVEVLKPRNWRETDILVKLEESDLEHVFDFLMVDVDSVYEKPKRPYVRSGRFAGKRKADEDDKQSDSG
;
A
#
# COMPACT_ATOMS: atom_id res chain seq x y z
N MET A 1 38.85 36.22 -8.38
CA MET A 1 38.22 37.39 -9.00
C MET A 1 37.60 38.23 -7.91
N THR A 2 37.78 39.55 -7.92
CA THR A 2 37.05 40.46 -7.02
C THR A 2 35.55 40.27 -7.20
N VAL A 3 34.80 40.18 -6.10
CA VAL A 3 33.33 40.15 -6.12
C VAL A 3 32.86 41.53 -6.57
N PRO A 4 32.07 41.64 -7.66
CA PRO A 4 31.54 42.93 -8.08
C PRO A 4 30.67 43.53 -6.98
N ASP A 5 30.77 44.85 -6.77
CA ASP A 5 29.99 45.61 -5.78
C ASP A 5 28.49 45.27 -5.81
N TRP A 6 27.91 45.17 -7.02
CA TRP A 6 26.50 44.82 -7.20
C TRP A 6 26.14 43.43 -6.66
N ALA A 7 27.06 42.46 -6.72
CA ALA A 7 26.78 41.09 -6.28
C ALA A 7 26.67 41.02 -4.75
N SER A 8 27.53 41.78 -4.04
CA SER A 8 27.43 41.94 -2.59
C SER A 8 26.11 42.62 -2.20
N THR A 9 25.72 43.70 -2.89
CA THR A 9 24.44 44.38 -2.63
C THR A 9 23.24 43.48 -2.88
N VAL A 10 23.26 42.65 -3.93
CA VAL A 10 22.21 41.66 -4.18
C VAL A 10 22.16 40.64 -3.05
N GLN A 11 23.31 40.11 -2.61
CA GLN A 11 23.37 39.15 -1.51
C GLN A 11 22.82 39.74 -0.20
N GLU A 12 23.17 40.99 0.12
CA GLU A 12 22.61 41.71 1.28
C GLU A 12 21.08 41.84 1.19
N LEU A 13 20.53 42.13 0.00
CA LEU A 13 19.07 42.17 -0.21
C LEU A 13 18.40 40.80 -0.07
N ILE A 14 19.09 39.71 -0.47
CA ILE A 14 18.62 38.34 -0.28
C ILE A 14 18.54 38.02 1.21
N ASP A 15 19.57 38.39 1.97
CA ASP A 15 19.74 38.02 3.38
C ASP A 15 18.91 38.88 4.35
N GLN A 16 18.34 40.00 3.90
CA GLN A 16 17.47 40.86 4.72
C GLN A 16 16.17 40.13 5.15
N PRO A 17 15.97 39.80 6.43
CA PRO A 17 14.83 39.00 6.87
C PRO A 17 13.49 39.77 6.81
N ASP A 18 13.52 41.09 6.98
CA ASP A 18 12.32 41.93 7.18
C ASP A 18 11.69 42.43 5.87
N VAL A 19 12.29 42.12 4.72
CA VAL A 19 11.78 42.54 3.40
C VAL A 19 10.98 41.40 2.79
N SER A 20 9.74 41.68 2.40
CA SER A 20 8.90 40.70 1.72
C SER A 20 9.49 40.24 0.39
N ILE A 21 9.25 38.99 -0.01
CA ILE A 21 9.90 38.38 -1.18
C ILE A 21 9.68 39.19 -2.48
N ASN A 22 8.49 39.76 -2.68
CA ASN A 22 8.19 40.55 -3.87
C ASN A 22 8.94 41.89 -3.86
N GLN A 23 9.08 42.52 -2.69
CA GLN A 23 9.91 43.72 -2.55
C GLN A 23 11.39 43.42 -2.81
N LYS A 24 11.90 42.26 -2.36
CA LYS A 24 13.26 41.80 -2.69
C LYS A 24 13.43 41.65 -4.20
N CYS A 25 12.54 40.90 -4.85
CA CYS A 25 12.59 40.69 -6.30
C CYS A 25 12.53 42.01 -7.07
N GLN A 26 11.65 42.94 -6.70
CA GLN A 26 11.55 44.25 -7.35
C GLN A 26 12.83 45.07 -7.21
N LYS A 27 13.38 45.19 -5.98
CA LYS A 27 14.62 45.93 -5.73
C LYS A 27 15.81 45.32 -6.49
N ILE A 28 15.93 43.99 -6.47
CA ILE A 28 17.01 43.29 -7.16
C ILE A 28 16.89 43.45 -8.68
N MET A 29 15.69 43.27 -9.25
CA MET A 29 15.48 43.43 -10.69
C MET A 29 15.76 44.86 -11.15
N LEU A 30 15.43 45.87 -10.34
CA LEU A 30 15.74 47.28 -10.62
C LEU A 30 17.25 47.53 -10.59
N LEU A 31 17.94 47.06 -9.55
CA LEU A 31 19.41 47.16 -9.44
C LEU A 31 20.10 46.49 -10.64
N LEU A 32 19.68 45.28 -11.02
CA LEU A 32 20.27 44.57 -12.16
C LEU A 32 19.98 45.28 -13.48
N ARG A 33 18.83 45.95 -13.63
CA ARG A 33 18.51 46.76 -14.82
C ARG A 33 19.41 47.99 -14.92
N GLU A 34 19.64 48.69 -13.81
CA GLU A 34 20.55 49.85 -13.74
C GLU A 34 22.00 49.47 -14.07
N ARG A 35 22.40 48.23 -13.75
CA ARG A 35 23.73 47.69 -14.07
C ARG A 35 23.81 46.98 -15.42
N HIS A 36 22.76 47.05 -16.25
CA HIS A 36 22.67 46.38 -17.56
C HIS A 36 22.81 44.85 -17.51
N LEU A 37 22.53 44.24 -16.36
CA LEU A 37 22.52 42.78 -16.14
C LEU A 37 21.11 42.18 -16.28
N LEU A 38 20.09 43.03 -16.41
CA LEU A 38 18.73 42.67 -16.78
C LEU A 38 18.32 43.49 -18.02
N TYR A 39 17.88 42.82 -19.07
CA TYR A 39 17.47 43.45 -20.33
C TYR A 39 16.19 42.82 -20.88
N ASP A 40 15.46 43.56 -21.72
CA ASP A 40 14.26 43.05 -22.38
C ASP A 40 14.65 42.40 -23.72
N SER A 41 14.12 41.21 -24.01
CA SER A 41 14.37 40.47 -25.24
C SER A 41 13.09 39.79 -25.73
N PHE A 42 13.02 39.49 -27.03
CA PHE A 42 11.94 38.71 -27.60
C PHE A 42 12.44 37.29 -27.86
N ALA A 43 11.72 36.29 -27.34
CA ALA A 43 12.12 34.90 -27.43
C ALA A 43 10.97 34.02 -27.88
N THR A 44 11.27 33.09 -28.79
CA THR A 44 10.36 32.00 -29.15
C THR A 44 10.50 30.85 -28.16
N PRO A 45 9.50 29.96 -28.04
CA PRO A 45 9.62 28.75 -27.23
C PRO A 45 10.82 27.87 -27.59
N MET A 46 11.31 27.94 -28.83
CA MET A 46 12.46 27.17 -29.28
C MET A 46 13.80 27.70 -28.76
N ASP A 47 13.85 28.95 -28.30
CA ASP A 47 15.05 29.56 -27.71
C ASP A 47 15.23 29.22 -26.22
N LEU A 48 14.23 28.55 -25.63
CA LEU A 48 14.06 28.43 -24.18
C LEU A 48 14.10 26.96 -23.72
N ILE A 49 14.72 26.74 -22.56
CA ILE A 49 14.59 25.51 -21.74
C ILE A 49 14.09 25.87 -20.33
N VAL A 50 13.75 24.87 -19.52
CA VAL A 50 13.39 25.10 -18.11
C VAL A 50 14.67 25.16 -17.27
N HIS A 51 14.76 26.16 -16.38
CA HIS A 51 15.89 26.28 -15.48
C HIS A 51 15.97 25.11 -14.49
N PRO A 52 17.15 24.50 -14.23
CA PRO A 52 17.30 23.36 -13.32
C PRO A 52 16.83 23.56 -11.89
N LYS A 53 16.79 24.81 -11.41
CA LYS A 53 16.27 25.17 -10.08
C LYS A 53 14.75 25.40 -10.04
N ASN A 54 14.06 25.37 -11.18
CA ASN A 54 12.61 25.62 -11.26
C ASN A 54 11.81 24.74 -10.29
N ARG A 55 10.99 25.37 -9.45
CA ARG A 55 10.18 24.74 -8.38
C ARG A 55 11.01 23.87 -7.42
N GLY A 56 12.09 24.41 -6.87
CA GLY A 56 12.95 23.61 -6.00
C GLY A 56 13.59 22.45 -6.76
N GLY A 57 13.91 22.66 -8.04
CA GLY A 57 14.49 21.71 -8.99
C GLY A 57 13.63 20.52 -9.38
N ALA A 58 12.34 20.55 -9.07
CA ALA A 58 11.36 19.62 -9.63
C ALA A 58 11.11 19.86 -11.14
N LEU A 59 11.60 20.97 -11.71
CA LEU A 59 11.38 21.42 -13.08
C LEU A 59 9.89 21.70 -13.35
N VAL A 60 9.35 21.21 -14.47
CA VAL A 60 7.93 21.24 -14.81
C VAL A 60 7.39 19.82 -14.81
N ASN A 61 6.14 19.64 -14.34
CA ASN A 61 5.48 18.34 -14.43
C ASN A 61 4.88 18.19 -15.85
N PRO A 62 5.26 17.17 -16.65
CA PRO A 62 4.78 17.01 -18.02
C PRO A 62 3.25 16.95 -18.16
N HIS A 63 2.57 16.33 -17.19
CA HIS A 63 1.10 16.24 -17.19
C HIS A 63 0.47 17.60 -16.93
N ASP A 64 1.07 18.40 -16.04
CA ASP A 64 0.61 19.76 -15.77
C ASP A 64 0.83 20.69 -16.96
N VAL A 65 1.96 20.52 -17.66
CA VAL A 65 2.24 21.27 -18.90
C VAL A 65 1.12 21.04 -19.91
N VAL A 66 0.76 19.77 -20.14
CA VAL A 66 -0.32 19.40 -21.06
C VAL A 66 -1.67 19.90 -20.55
N SER A 67 -2.03 19.63 -19.30
CA SER A 67 -3.31 20.03 -18.71
C SER A 67 -3.51 21.54 -18.79
N LYS A 68 -2.49 22.32 -18.44
CA LYS A 68 -2.52 23.79 -18.51
C LYS A 68 -2.62 24.28 -19.94
N GLY A 69 -1.89 23.68 -20.88
CA GLY A 69 -1.96 24.06 -22.29
C GLY A 69 -3.33 23.79 -22.90
N VAL A 70 -3.94 22.64 -22.61
CA VAL A 70 -5.33 22.32 -23.03
C VAL A 70 -6.32 23.30 -22.42
N GLN A 71 -6.17 23.65 -21.13
CA GLN A 71 -7.01 24.67 -20.49
C GLN A 71 -6.88 26.03 -21.16
N ILE A 72 -5.65 26.52 -21.41
CA ILE A 72 -5.44 27.79 -22.12
C ILE A 72 -6.05 27.73 -23.52
N SER A 73 -5.85 26.63 -24.24
CA SER A 73 -6.43 26.45 -25.58
C SER A 73 -7.95 26.45 -25.58
N SER A 74 -8.60 25.97 -24.51
CA SER A 74 -10.07 26.00 -24.39
C SER A 74 -10.63 27.41 -24.12
N VAL A 75 -9.83 28.30 -23.55
CA VAL A 75 -10.18 29.70 -23.26
C VAL A 75 -9.74 30.65 -24.38
N GLY A 76 -8.74 30.24 -25.17
CA GLY A 76 -8.10 31.03 -26.21
C GLY A 76 -6.76 31.61 -25.77
N TRP A 77 -5.78 31.56 -26.66
CA TRP A 77 -4.44 32.09 -26.43
C TRP A 77 -4.41 33.61 -26.59
N ASP A 78 -3.85 34.29 -25.59
CA ASP A 78 -3.68 35.75 -25.59
C ASP A 78 -2.25 36.08 -25.15
N ARG A 79 -1.44 36.61 -26.07
CA ARG A 79 -0.04 36.97 -25.82
C ARG A 79 0.09 38.05 -24.75
N MET A 80 -0.91 38.93 -24.62
CA MET A 80 -0.89 40.05 -23.66
C MET A 80 -1.08 39.59 -22.21
N LYS A 81 -1.51 38.35 -21.98
CA LYS A 81 -1.61 37.74 -20.65
C LYS A 81 -0.31 37.06 -20.18
N LEU A 82 0.69 36.90 -21.06
CA LEU A 82 2.01 36.38 -20.70
C LEU A 82 2.94 37.47 -20.14
N ARG A 83 2.41 38.28 -19.22
CA ARG A 83 3.17 39.36 -18.57
C ARG A 83 4.14 38.75 -17.56
N GLU A 84 5.22 39.48 -17.28
CA GLU A 84 6.24 39.10 -16.30
C GLU A 84 7.03 37.81 -16.60
N ALA A 85 7.18 37.48 -17.88
CA ALA A 85 8.07 36.41 -18.32
C ALA A 85 9.53 36.79 -18.00
N VAL A 86 10.20 35.97 -17.19
CA VAL A 86 11.59 36.14 -16.77
C VAL A 86 12.39 34.89 -17.13
N ALA A 87 13.54 35.10 -17.75
CA ALA A 87 14.49 34.05 -18.08
C ALA A 87 15.91 34.49 -17.70
N ILE A 88 16.84 33.56 -17.73
CA ILE A 88 18.28 33.80 -17.54
C ILE A 88 19.04 33.20 -18.71
N GLU A 89 20.11 33.84 -19.16
CA GLU A 89 21.02 33.24 -20.15
C GLU A 89 21.59 31.92 -19.66
N LEU A 90 21.77 30.98 -20.59
CA LEU A 90 22.46 29.74 -20.27
C LEU A 90 23.90 30.04 -19.81
N PRO A 91 24.43 29.23 -18.87
CA PRO A 91 25.78 29.42 -18.34
C PRO A 91 26.84 29.52 -19.44
N ARG A 92 27.86 30.35 -19.20
CA ARG A 92 29.03 30.46 -20.09
C ARG A 92 29.95 29.25 -19.93
N ASP A 93 29.96 28.64 -18.74
CA ASP A 93 30.66 27.39 -18.48
C ASP A 93 30.02 26.23 -19.28
N GLU A 94 30.82 25.58 -20.12
CA GLU A 94 30.35 24.51 -21.00
C GLU A 94 29.84 23.29 -20.23
N GLY A 95 30.44 22.97 -19.09
CA GLY A 95 30.03 21.85 -18.23
C GLY A 95 28.65 22.08 -17.64
N LEU A 96 28.42 23.26 -17.08
CA LEU A 96 27.14 23.63 -16.50
C LEU A 96 26.06 23.83 -17.57
N ARG A 97 26.42 24.40 -18.73
CA ARG A 97 25.51 24.48 -19.89
C ARG A 97 25.07 23.09 -20.36
N LYS A 98 26.02 22.15 -20.45
CA LYS A 98 25.71 20.74 -20.80
C LYS A 98 24.78 20.11 -19.77
N HIS A 99 25.02 20.35 -18.48
CA HIS A 99 24.16 19.87 -17.40
C HIS A 99 22.70 20.38 -17.52
N PHE A 100 22.50 21.66 -17.86
CA PHE A 100 21.17 22.23 -18.10
C PHE A 100 20.43 21.50 -19.23
N LEU A 101 21.14 21.21 -20.33
CA LEU A 101 20.59 20.50 -21.49
C LEU A 101 20.30 19.03 -21.16
N GLU A 102 21.20 18.34 -20.46
CA GLU A 102 21.05 16.94 -20.06
C GLU A 102 19.83 16.74 -19.14
N ILE A 103 19.64 17.62 -18.15
CA ILE A 103 18.47 17.57 -17.25
C ILE A 103 17.16 17.72 -18.03
N ASN A 104 17.07 18.71 -18.92
CA ASN A 104 15.88 18.93 -19.73
C ASN A 104 15.65 17.78 -20.73
N THR A 105 16.72 17.20 -21.28
CA THR A 105 16.65 16.02 -22.16
C THR A 105 16.08 14.83 -21.43
N ARG A 106 16.59 14.55 -20.22
CA ARG A 106 16.09 13.45 -19.37
C ARG A 106 14.63 13.65 -19.00
N LEU A 107 14.23 14.88 -18.65
CA LEU A 107 12.82 15.19 -18.37
C LEU A 107 11.92 14.92 -19.60
N ALA A 108 12.36 15.32 -20.79
CA ALA A 108 11.62 15.07 -22.02
C ALA A 108 11.50 13.57 -22.34
N GLU A 109 12.56 12.78 -22.13
CA GLU A 109 12.55 11.33 -22.33
C GLU A 109 11.58 10.61 -21.39
N MET A 110 11.53 11.03 -20.12
CA MET A 110 10.58 10.50 -19.13
C MET A 110 9.13 10.96 -19.35
N SER A 111 8.90 11.94 -20.22
CA SER A 111 7.57 12.54 -20.42
C SER A 111 6.63 11.73 -21.32
N GLU A 112 7.11 10.65 -21.93
CA GLU A 112 6.42 9.84 -22.95
C GLU A 112 5.88 10.65 -24.14
N GLY A 113 6.64 11.64 -24.60
CA GLY A 113 6.29 12.50 -25.74
C GLY A 113 5.42 13.72 -25.40
N ARG A 114 5.29 14.08 -24.12
CA ARG A 114 4.56 15.29 -23.70
C ARG A 114 5.42 16.55 -23.74
N LEU A 115 6.75 16.41 -23.67
CA LEU A 115 7.70 17.51 -23.71
C LEU A 115 8.69 17.34 -24.86
N ALA A 116 9.12 18.47 -25.42
CA ALA A 116 10.16 18.50 -26.44
C ALA A 116 11.56 18.35 -25.82
N LYS A 117 12.45 17.61 -26.49
CA LYS A 117 13.87 17.60 -26.17
C LYS A 117 14.51 18.96 -26.49
N PRO A 118 15.54 19.39 -25.76
CA PRO A 118 16.38 20.51 -26.18
C PRO A 118 16.98 20.26 -27.57
N THR A 119 17.09 21.32 -28.35
CA THR A 119 17.68 21.32 -29.70
C THR A 119 19.18 21.64 -29.68
N GLY A 120 19.69 22.14 -28.55
CA GLY A 120 21.04 22.66 -28.38
C GLY A 120 21.20 24.12 -28.83
N LYS A 121 20.18 24.68 -29.51
CA LYS A 121 20.16 26.08 -29.99
C LYS A 121 19.63 27.06 -28.96
N GLU A 122 19.17 26.56 -27.81
CA GLU A 122 18.60 27.39 -26.76
C GLU A 122 19.61 28.40 -26.21
N ARG A 123 19.11 29.56 -25.86
CA ARG A 123 19.89 30.69 -25.33
C ARG A 123 19.57 31.00 -23.88
N TRP A 124 18.35 30.67 -23.45
CA TRP A 124 17.84 31.08 -22.14
C TRP A 124 17.13 29.93 -21.42
N ALA A 125 17.13 30.01 -20.10
CA ALA A 125 16.41 29.13 -19.19
C ALA A 125 15.30 29.90 -18.45
N THR A 126 14.08 29.38 -18.43
CA THR A 126 12.91 30.07 -17.89
C THR A 126 12.90 30.05 -16.35
N LEU A 127 12.66 31.22 -15.74
CA LEU A 127 12.40 31.38 -14.30
C LEU A 127 10.91 31.59 -14.01
N SER A 128 10.16 32.13 -14.96
CA SER A 128 8.68 32.17 -14.94
C SER A 128 8.12 31.72 -16.28
N CYS A 129 6.80 31.53 -16.36
CA CYS A 129 6.11 31.06 -17.58
C CYS A 129 6.62 29.70 -18.12
N SER A 130 7.32 28.90 -17.30
CA SER A 130 7.97 27.65 -17.71
C SER A 130 6.98 26.62 -18.31
N HIS A 131 5.82 26.43 -17.70
CA HIS A 131 4.82 25.46 -18.17
C HIS A 131 4.22 25.84 -19.53
N THR A 132 3.87 27.12 -19.70
CA THR A 132 3.31 27.62 -20.96
C THR A 132 4.33 27.51 -22.09
N THR A 133 5.57 27.93 -21.81
CA THR A 133 6.69 27.83 -22.77
C THR A 133 6.94 26.38 -23.18
N ALA A 134 6.99 25.47 -22.20
CA ALA A 134 7.20 24.05 -22.44
C ALA A 134 6.08 23.42 -23.28
N PHE A 135 4.82 23.82 -23.05
CA PHE A 135 3.67 23.33 -23.84
C PHE A 135 3.77 23.78 -25.29
N VAL A 136 3.99 25.08 -25.53
CA VAL A 136 4.06 25.61 -26.89
C VAL A 136 5.26 25.01 -27.64
N LYS A 137 6.41 24.83 -26.97
CA LYS A 137 7.57 24.12 -27.52
C LYS A 137 7.26 22.66 -27.86
N ALA A 138 6.52 21.96 -26.99
CA ALA A 138 6.10 20.59 -27.22
C ALA A 138 5.26 20.48 -28.49
N MET A 139 4.21 21.30 -28.62
CA MET A 139 3.35 21.34 -29.79
C MET A 139 4.14 21.62 -31.09
N ALA A 140 5.09 22.57 -31.05
CA ALA A 140 5.96 22.89 -32.18
C ALA A 140 6.84 21.70 -32.63
N SER A 141 7.19 20.83 -31.68
CA SER A 141 8.09 19.69 -31.90
C SER A 141 7.34 18.38 -32.18
N GLY A 142 6.03 18.43 -32.44
CA GLY A 142 5.19 17.24 -32.62
C GLY A 142 4.99 16.41 -31.35
N CYS A 143 5.29 17.00 -30.19
CA CYS A 143 4.99 16.46 -28.86
C CYS A 143 3.69 17.08 -28.33
N GLY A 144 3.16 16.58 -27.21
CA GLY A 144 2.02 17.21 -26.52
C GLY A 144 0.90 16.25 -26.09
N PRO A 145 -0.34 16.74 -25.90
CA PRO A 145 -1.48 15.92 -25.51
C PRO A 145 -1.77 14.81 -26.51
N LYS A 146 -1.95 13.57 -26.03
CA LYS A 146 -2.47 12.46 -26.85
C LYS A 146 -3.96 12.62 -27.20
N CYS A 147 -4.67 13.52 -26.51
CA CYS A 147 -6.11 13.73 -26.65
C CYS A 147 -6.43 14.95 -27.54
N GLY A 148 -6.64 14.72 -28.83
CA GLY A 148 -7.50 15.55 -29.70
C GLY A 148 -7.15 17.04 -29.87
N LEU A 149 -5.96 17.50 -29.47
CA LEU A 149 -5.49 18.86 -29.69
C LEU A 149 -4.25 18.79 -30.59
N SER A 150 -4.42 19.03 -31.88
CA SER A 150 -3.35 19.01 -32.87
C SER A 150 -2.72 20.38 -33.05
N LEU A 151 -1.47 20.40 -33.55
CA LEU A 151 -0.79 21.64 -33.91
C LEU A 151 -1.61 22.43 -34.95
N ASP A 152 -2.18 21.74 -35.94
CA ASP A 152 -2.97 22.38 -37.01
C ASP A 152 -4.22 23.06 -36.46
N GLU A 153 -4.94 22.43 -35.54
CA GLU A 153 -6.10 23.03 -34.86
C GLU A 153 -5.70 24.27 -34.05
N CYS A 154 -4.60 24.21 -33.30
CA CYS A 154 -4.11 25.38 -32.56
C CYS A 154 -3.61 26.49 -33.48
N MET A 155 -3.09 26.17 -34.66
CA MET A 155 -2.66 27.16 -35.65
C MET A 155 -3.85 27.82 -36.37
N GLN A 156 -5.00 27.14 -36.41
CA GLN A 156 -6.24 27.58 -37.07
C GLN A 156 -7.28 28.17 -36.10
N SER A 157 -7.00 28.19 -34.79
CA SER A 157 -7.87 28.72 -33.74
C SER A 157 -8.29 30.18 -33.93
N GLY A 158 -7.52 30.95 -34.72
CA GLY A 158 -7.70 32.39 -34.92
C GLY A 158 -7.23 33.24 -33.73
N ASP A 159 -6.64 32.64 -32.71
CA ASP A 159 -6.08 33.32 -31.53
C ASP A 159 -4.55 33.54 -31.66
N ASP A 160 -3.88 33.94 -30.57
CA ASP A 160 -2.46 34.29 -30.61
C ASP A 160 -1.50 33.09 -30.63
N PHE A 161 -1.98 31.83 -30.62
CA PHE A 161 -1.09 30.66 -30.56
C PHE A 161 -0.04 30.64 -31.68
N ALA A 162 -0.47 30.90 -32.92
CA ALA A 162 0.43 30.95 -34.07
C ALA A 162 1.49 32.05 -33.95
N LYS A 163 1.15 33.19 -33.30
CA LYS A 163 2.09 34.28 -33.04
C LYS A 163 3.09 33.90 -31.96
N LEU A 164 2.66 33.21 -30.90
CA LEU A 164 3.56 32.72 -29.86
C LEU A 164 4.65 31.78 -30.41
N LEU A 165 4.30 30.97 -31.41
CA LEU A 165 5.25 30.09 -32.08
C LEU A 165 6.22 30.82 -33.02
N LYS A 166 5.70 31.73 -33.85
CA LYS A 166 6.48 32.37 -34.92
C LYS A 166 7.25 33.60 -34.43
N GLU A 167 6.61 34.42 -33.62
CA GLU A 167 7.14 35.72 -33.17
C GLU A 167 7.67 35.64 -31.74
N GLY A 168 7.15 34.73 -30.91
CA GLY A 168 7.45 34.70 -29.49
C GLY A 168 6.75 35.82 -28.71
N TRP A 169 7.27 36.12 -27.53
CA TRP A 169 6.81 37.23 -26.68
C TRP A 169 7.98 37.88 -25.93
N SER A 170 7.68 38.97 -25.21
CA SER A 170 8.68 39.73 -24.47
C SER A 170 9.08 39.04 -23.16
N TRP A 171 10.39 38.99 -22.92
CA TRP A 171 11.02 38.41 -21.74
C TRP A 171 11.98 39.42 -21.10
N ARG A 172 11.97 39.46 -19.77
CA ARG A 172 13.03 40.07 -18.97
C ARG A 172 14.13 39.02 -18.80
N VAL A 173 15.29 39.25 -19.38
CA VAL A 173 16.41 38.31 -19.41
C VAL A 173 17.53 38.79 -18.51
N LEU A 174 17.93 37.92 -17.59
CA LEU A 174 19.11 38.08 -16.74
C LEU A 174 20.36 37.59 -17.49
N ALA A 175 21.45 38.35 -17.42
CA ALA A 175 22.74 37.93 -17.95
C ALA A 175 23.28 36.69 -17.22
N ALA A 176 24.02 35.82 -17.89
CA ALA A 176 24.56 34.59 -17.30
C ALA A 176 25.42 34.86 -16.06
N GLU A 177 26.15 35.99 -16.05
CA GLU A 177 26.98 36.42 -14.93
C GLU A 177 26.19 36.56 -13.61
N VAL A 178 24.88 36.81 -13.68
CA VAL A 178 24.04 36.99 -12.51
C VAL A 178 24.01 35.73 -11.63
N GLU A 179 23.76 34.56 -12.22
CA GLU A 179 23.78 33.30 -11.45
C GLU A 179 25.21 32.87 -11.12
N GLU A 180 26.17 33.13 -12.00
CA GLU A 180 27.57 32.79 -11.75
C GLU A 180 28.13 33.52 -10.52
N ARG A 181 27.69 34.75 -10.26
CA ARG A 181 28.10 35.55 -9.09
C ARG A 181 27.18 35.39 -7.88
N VAL A 182 25.89 35.16 -8.10
CA VAL A 182 24.89 35.01 -7.04
C VAL A 182 24.04 33.74 -7.30
N PRO A 183 24.56 32.54 -6.98
CA PRO A 183 23.90 31.27 -7.32
C PRO A 183 22.52 31.08 -6.70
N ALA A 184 22.21 31.76 -5.59
CA ALA A 184 20.92 31.67 -4.90
C ALA A 184 19.79 32.46 -5.59
N LEU A 185 20.14 33.46 -6.42
CA LEU A 185 19.17 34.42 -6.94
C LEU A 185 18.09 33.80 -7.85
N PRO A 186 18.40 32.88 -8.80
CA PRO A 186 17.36 32.26 -9.63
C PRO A 186 16.25 31.58 -8.81
N GLY A 187 16.62 30.93 -7.70
CA GLY A 187 15.66 30.30 -6.79
C GLY A 187 14.74 31.30 -6.10
N LEU A 188 15.31 32.41 -5.60
CA LEU A 188 14.52 33.50 -4.99
C LEU A 188 13.57 34.14 -6.02
N LEU A 189 14.05 34.46 -7.22
CA LEU A 189 13.23 35.07 -8.26
C LEU A 189 12.09 34.15 -8.67
N GLN A 190 12.34 32.84 -8.79
CA GLN A 190 11.28 31.87 -9.03
C GLN A 190 10.26 31.85 -7.90
N GLN A 191 10.67 31.87 -6.63
CA GLN A 191 9.75 31.91 -5.49
C GLN A 191 8.88 33.17 -5.49
N GLY A 192 9.47 34.34 -5.78
CA GLY A 192 8.72 35.60 -5.88
C GLY A 192 7.80 35.65 -7.10
N LEU A 193 8.28 35.28 -8.29
CA LEU A 193 7.48 35.30 -9.51
C LEU A 193 6.33 34.26 -9.50
N ASN A 194 6.44 33.24 -8.65
CA ASN A 194 5.36 32.27 -8.43
C ASN A 194 4.43 32.65 -7.26
N SER A 195 4.68 33.76 -6.53
CA SER A 195 3.79 34.18 -5.44
C SER A 195 2.38 34.49 -5.93
N ASP A 196 2.27 35.04 -7.14
CA ASP A 196 0.97 35.35 -7.78
C ASP A 196 0.28 34.08 -8.29
N LEU A 197 1.05 33.01 -8.55
CA LEU A 197 0.56 31.70 -8.96
C LEU A 197 0.09 30.81 -7.80
N ALA A 198 0.39 31.17 -6.54
CA ALA A 198 -0.21 30.55 -5.36
C ALA A 198 -1.75 30.64 -5.36
N ILE A 199 -2.30 31.56 -6.17
CA ILE A 199 -3.75 31.76 -6.38
C ILE A 199 -4.30 30.89 -7.54
N GLY A 200 -3.47 30.47 -8.50
CA GLY A 200 -3.92 29.78 -9.72
C GLY A 200 -3.73 28.24 -9.73
N LYS A 201 -2.55 27.77 -9.31
CA LYS A 201 -2.31 26.35 -8.98
C LYS A 201 -1.21 26.31 -7.92
N PRO A 202 -1.56 26.12 -6.65
CA PRO A 202 -0.59 26.24 -5.59
C PRO A 202 0.46 25.11 -5.62
N PRO A 203 1.65 25.35 -5.03
CA PRO A 203 2.65 24.31 -4.87
C PRO A 203 2.13 23.19 -3.95
N SER A 204 2.39 21.94 -4.35
CA SER A 204 2.08 20.73 -3.55
C SER A 204 3.04 20.56 -2.37
N GLU A 205 2.69 19.72 -1.40
CA GLU A 205 3.56 19.42 -0.25
C GLU A 205 4.91 18.85 -0.70
N LEU A 206 4.93 18.04 -1.76
CA LEU A 206 6.16 17.47 -2.32
C LEU A 206 7.05 18.54 -2.96
N GLU A 207 6.47 19.51 -3.67
CA GLU A 207 7.23 20.64 -4.24
C GLU A 207 7.79 21.55 -3.14
N VAL A 208 7.03 21.76 -2.05
CA VAL A 208 7.51 22.52 -0.90
C VAL A 208 8.62 21.76 -0.16
N ALA A 209 8.49 20.44 -0.01
CA ALA A 209 9.55 19.59 0.54
C ALA A 209 10.83 19.65 -0.31
N MET A 210 10.70 19.57 -1.63
CA MET A 210 11.82 19.74 -2.57
C MET A 210 12.48 21.12 -2.42
N CYS A 211 11.67 22.18 -2.31
CA CYS A 211 12.15 23.55 -2.07
C CYS A 211 12.94 23.66 -0.76
N ILE A 212 12.42 23.10 0.34
CA ILE A 212 13.12 23.05 1.64
C ILE A 212 14.46 22.32 1.48
N SER A 213 14.47 21.16 0.83
CA SER A 213 15.69 20.35 0.65
C SER A 213 16.77 21.10 -0.14
N GLN A 214 16.39 21.87 -1.16
CA GLN A 214 17.34 22.66 -1.95
C GLN A 214 17.86 23.87 -1.20
N LEU A 215 16.98 24.60 -0.51
CA LEU A 215 17.37 25.74 0.32
C LEU A 215 18.27 25.30 1.47
N TYR A 216 18.08 24.09 1.98
CA TYR A 216 18.98 23.49 2.96
C TYR A 216 20.33 23.12 2.32
N ALA A 217 20.32 22.42 1.18
CA ALA A 217 21.54 22.01 0.47
C ALA A 217 22.37 23.18 -0.08
N ALA A 218 21.75 24.33 -0.34
CA ALA A 218 22.43 25.53 -0.81
C ALA A 218 23.13 26.33 0.30
N GLN A 219 22.91 25.97 1.58
CA GLN A 219 23.59 26.63 2.69
C GLN A 219 25.05 26.15 2.80
N PRO A 220 25.96 27.00 3.31
CA PRO A 220 27.36 26.62 3.50
C PRO A 220 27.49 25.41 4.45
N ASP A 221 28.43 24.51 4.14
CA ASP A 221 28.78 23.41 5.04
C ASP A 221 29.23 23.96 6.41
N GLY A 222 28.75 23.34 7.49
CA GLY A 222 28.94 23.82 8.87
C GLY A 222 27.98 24.91 9.34
N ALA A 223 27.16 25.49 8.44
CA ALA A 223 26.13 26.49 8.77
C ALA A 223 24.71 26.07 8.36
N LYS A 224 24.52 24.79 8.00
CA LYS A 224 23.23 24.26 7.54
C LYS A 224 22.17 24.30 8.66
N ASP A 225 21.05 24.93 8.36
CA ASP A 225 19.93 25.17 9.27
C ASP A 225 18.60 24.91 8.52
N LEU A 226 17.89 23.88 8.96
CA LEU A 226 16.60 23.48 8.38
C LEU A 226 15.52 24.53 8.67
N GLY A 227 15.54 25.18 9.83
CA GLY A 227 14.60 26.23 10.19
C GLY A 227 14.69 27.42 9.23
N LYS A 228 15.91 27.83 8.84
CA LYS A 228 16.12 28.86 7.80
C LYS A 228 15.56 28.43 6.44
N ALA A 229 15.80 27.18 6.04
CA ALA A 229 15.27 26.65 4.78
C ALA A 229 13.72 26.62 4.77
N VAL A 230 13.10 26.25 5.90
CA VAL A 230 11.65 26.24 6.08
C VAL A 230 11.06 27.65 6.05
N ALA A 231 11.69 28.61 6.74
CA ALA A 231 11.27 30.00 6.75
C ALA A 231 11.34 30.60 5.33
N ALA A 232 12.43 30.33 4.60
CA ALA A 232 12.61 30.77 3.22
C ALA A 232 11.57 30.13 2.28
N ALA A 233 11.30 28.82 2.39
CA ALA A 233 10.25 28.16 1.62
C ALA A 233 8.84 28.69 1.96
N GLY A 234 8.58 29.04 3.22
CA GLY A 234 7.32 29.61 3.69
C GLY A 234 7.11 31.08 3.31
N SER A 235 8.14 31.77 2.82
CA SER A 235 8.07 33.18 2.42
C SER A 235 7.20 33.40 1.18
N SER A 236 7.08 32.39 0.31
CA SER A 236 6.22 32.41 -0.88
C SER A 236 4.74 32.11 -0.58
N ASN A 237 4.35 32.00 0.70
CA ASN A 237 2.99 31.68 1.16
C ASN A 237 2.35 30.46 0.46
N PRO A 238 2.99 29.26 0.46
CA PRO A 238 2.36 28.06 -0.08
C PRO A 238 1.09 27.69 0.75
N PRO A 239 0.09 26.97 0.21
CA PRO A 239 -1.09 26.60 0.99
C PRO A 239 -0.78 25.73 2.19
N CYS A 240 0.34 25.00 2.14
CA CYS A 240 0.80 24.19 3.25
C CYS A 240 1.51 25.00 4.34
N LYS A 241 1.66 26.33 4.20
CA LYS A 241 2.29 27.20 5.21
C LYS A 241 1.76 26.98 6.64
N PRO A 242 0.45 26.81 6.90
CA PRO A 242 -0.06 26.55 8.24
C PRO A 242 0.45 25.25 8.89
N TYR A 243 1.02 24.34 8.11
CA TYR A 243 1.57 23.07 8.56
C TYR A 243 2.94 22.75 7.93
N ILE A 244 3.67 23.77 7.49
CA ILE A 244 4.97 23.60 6.82
C ILE A 244 6.02 23.00 7.75
N SER A 245 5.86 23.15 9.07
CA SER A 245 6.66 22.45 10.08
C SER A 245 6.52 20.93 9.95
N ALA A 246 5.32 20.40 9.70
CA ALA A 246 5.14 18.96 9.49
C ALA A 246 5.81 18.46 8.20
N ILE A 247 5.88 19.32 7.16
CA ILE A 247 6.64 19.02 5.95
C ILE A 247 8.15 19.04 6.26
N ALA A 248 8.61 19.97 7.08
CA ALA A 248 9.99 20.01 7.54
C ALA A 248 10.35 18.74 8.33
N ASP A 249 9.47 18.30 9.23
CA ASP A 249 9.61 17.05 9.98
C ASP A 249 9.69 15.85 9.05
N PHE A 250 8.88 15.83 7.97
CA PHE A 250 8.99 14.81 6.93
C PHE A 250 10.35 14.82 6.24
N VAL A 251 10.80 16.00 5.82
CA VAL A 251 12.09 16.17 5.13
C VAL A 251 13.22 15.72 6.04
N GLN A 252 13.15 16.05 7.33
CA GLN A 252 14.11 15.64 8.33
C GLN A 252 14.09 14.11 8.52
N GLN A 253 12.93 13.51 8.76
CA GLN A 253 12.87 12.12 9.21
C GLN A 253 12.91 11.10 8.06
N PHE A 254 12.42 11.45 6.87
CA PHE A 254 12.08 10.47 5.83
C PHE A 254 12.61 10.78 4.42
N ALA A 255 13.30 11.90 4.20
CA ALA A 255 13.77 12.25 2.86
C ALA A 255 15.00 11.46 2.36
N GLY A 256 15.58 10.58 3.18
CA GLY A 256 16.75 9.79 2.83
C GLY A 256 18.07 10.51 3.07
N GLY A 257 18.22 11.10 4.26
CA GLY A 257 19.46 11.76 4.71
C GLY A 257 19.76 13.09 4.00
N GLU A 258 21.00 13.58 4.10
CA GLU A 258 21.42 14.85 3.49
C GLU A 258 21.40 14.84 1.96
N SER A 259 21.40 13.65 1.34
CA SER A 259 21.32 13.50 -0.12
C SER A 259 19.89 13.63 -0.66
N PHE A 260 18.88 13.58 0.23
CA PHE A 260 17.45 13.66 -0.08
C PHE A 260 16.99 12.65 -1.14
N LYS A 261 17.60 11.46 -1.18
CA LYS A 261 17.38 10.45 -2.22
C LYS A 261 15.93 9.95 -2.31
N VAL A 262 15.27 9.74 -1.18
CA VAL A 262 13.86 9.29 -1.14
C VAL A 262 12.96 10.39 -1.69
N LEU A 263 13.22 11.64 -1.32
CA LEU A 263 12.42 12.77 -1.78
C LEU A 263 12.55 12.98 -3.30
N LYS A 264 13.78 12.90 -3.84
CA LYS A 264 14.05 12.95 -5.29
C LYS A 264 13.37 11.80 -6.04
N TYR A 265 13.30 10.61 -5.44
CA TYR A 265 12.59 9.47 -6.01
C TYR A 265 11.07 9.69 -6.04
N MET A 266 10.48 10.16 -4.95
CA MET A 266 9.04 10.50 -4.89
C MET A 266 8.67 11.53 -5.97
N ASP A 267 9.50 12.55 -6.14
CA ASP A 267 9.36 13.58 -7.18
C ASP A 267 9.50 13.00 -8.60
N ALA A 268 10.42 12.07 -8.83
CA ALA A 268 10.52 11.34 -10.10
C ALA A 268 9.29 10.47 -10.40
N MET A 269 8.74 9.80 -9.39
CA MET A 269 7.51 9.02 -9.50
C MET A 269 6.30 9.92 -9.80
N ALA A 270 6.18 11.05 -9.11
CA ALA A 270 5.11 12.02 -9.33
C ALA A 270 5.09 12.56 -10.77
N ARG A 271 6.27 12.82 -11.35
CA ARG A 271 6.42 13.21 -12.77
C ARG A 271 6.02 12.11 -13.75
N SER A 272 6.24 10.85 -13.39
CA SER A 272 6.03 9.70 -14.29
C SER A 272 4.58 9.21 -14.29
N TYR A 273 3.83 9.39 -13.19
CA TYR A 273 2.51 8.76 -13.00
C TYR A 273 1.38 9.75 -12.64
N ALA A 274 1.48 11.01 -13.07
CA ALA A 274 0.43 12.04 -12.93
C ALA A 274 -0.03 12.38 -11.49
N GLY A 275 0.82 12.15 -10.48
CA GLY A 275 0.49 12.41 -9.07
C GLY A 275 0.82 13.83 -8.63
N SER A 276 -0.11 14.78 -8.79
CA SER A 276 -0.04 16.12 -8.16
C SER A 276 -1.20 16.30 -7.18
N THR A 277 -1.49 15.29 -6.36
CA THR A 277 -2.53 15.36 -5.33
C THR A 277 -1.94 15.96 -4.07
N MET A 278 -2.56 17.02 -3.54
CA MET A 278 -2.25 17.46 -2.19
C MET A 278 -2.88 16.52 -1.18
N LEU A 279 -2.08 16.05 -0.23
CA LEU A 279 -2.51 15.08 0.79
C LEU A 279 -3.22 15.77 1.96
N GLY A 280 -2.96 17.07 2.15
CA GLY A 280 -3.57 17.89 3.17
C GLY A 280 -2.85 17.86 4.52
N ALA A 281 -3.24 18.80 5.38
CA ALA A 281 -2.63 19.02 6.69
C ALA A 281 -2.75 17.79 7.60
N ASP A 282 -3.93 17.16 7.63
CA ASP A 282 -4.23 16.05 8.54
C ASP A 282 -3.40 14.82 8.20
N PHE A 283 -3.30 14.48 6.90
CA PHE A 283 -2.49 13.35 6.43
C PHE A 283 -1.01 13.57 6.75
N THR A 284 -0.50 14.76 6.47
CA THR A 284 0.92 15.11 6.65
C THR A 284 1.29 15.14 8.14
N LYS A 285 0.49 15.79 8.98
CA LYS A 285 0.71 15.82 10.43
C LYS A 285 0.65 14.41 11.03
N TYR A 286 -0.28 13.56 10.58
CA TYR A 286 -0.44 12.20 11.08
C TYR A 286 0.81 11.33 10.86
N HIS A 287 1.51 11.50 9.74
CA HIS A 287 2.69 10.69 9.40
C HIS A 287 4.02 11.27 9.93
N CYS A 288 4.09 12.59 10.19
CA CYS A 288 5.37 13.27 10.49
C CYS A 288 5.53 13.64 11.96
N THR A 289 4.42 13.79 12.69
CA THR A 289 4.48 13.78 14.14
C THR A 289 4.63 12.32 14.59
N ASN A 290 5.35 12.08 15.69
CA ASN A 290 5.28 10.81 16.42
C ASN A 290 3.87 10.66 17.03
N ALA A 291 2.81 10.67 16.20
CA ALA A 291 1.43 10.53 16.60
C ALA A 291 1.09 9.08 16.90
N VAL A 292 1.81 8.54 17.88
CA VAL A 292 1.11 8.00 19.05
C VAL A 292 0.96 9.19 20.01
N ILE A 293 0.04 10.11 19.71
CA ILE A 293 -0.31 11.22 20.63
C ILE A 293 -1.05 10.67 21.87
N ASP A 294 -1.45 9.41 21.81
CA ASP A 294 -2.17 8.72 22.85
C ASP A 294 -1.85 7.22 22.76
N GLY A 295 -1.38 6.65 23.87
CA GLY A 295 -1.24 5.20 24.06
C GLY A 295 -2.56 4.40 23.90
N PHE A 296 -3.66 5.05 23.50
CA PHE A 296 -4.95 4.43 23.19
C PHE A 296 -4.97 3.74 21.82
N SER A 297 -4.24 4.25 20.80
CA SER A 297 -4.31 3.71 19.42
C SER A 297 -3.62 2.36 19.22
N ARG A 298 -2.96 1.81 20.26
CA ARG A 298 -2.51 0.40 20.30
C ARG A 298 -3.51 -0.52 21.01
N LEU A 299 -4.43 0.05 21.79
CA LEU A 299 -5.38 -0.72 22.59
C LEU A 299 -6.59 -1.16 21.76
N LEU A 300 -7.10 -0.27 20.89
CA LEU A 300 -8.21 -0.54 19.98
C LEU A 300 -7.69 -0.76 18.55
N THR A 301 -8.10 -1.86 17.95
CA THR A 301 -7.71 -2.30 16.60
C THR A 301 -8.95 -2.36 15.71
N LYS A 302 -8.75 -2.36 14.38
CA LYS A 302 -9.84 -2.53 13.43
C LYS A 302 -10.69 -3.79 13.70
N ALA A 303 -10.05 -4.87 14.13
CA ALA A 303 -10.73 -6.13 14.46
C ALA A 303 -11.74 -5.98 15.62
N ASP A 304 -11.47 -5.10 16.58
CA ASP A 304 -12.38 -4.82 17.70
C ASP A 304 -13.67 -4.16 17.21
N PHE A 305 -13.55 -3.18 16.31
CA PHE A 305 -14.71 -2.53 15.70
C PHE A 305 -15.51 -3.47 14.81
N ASP A 306 -14.83 -4.34 14.07
CA ASP A 306 -15.52 -5.34 13.23
C ASP A 306 -16.26 -6.39 14.09
N ARG A 307 -15.77 -6.71 15.28
CA ARG A 307 -16.47 -7.56 16.26
C ARG A 307 -17.71 -6.88 16.81
N LEU A 308 -17.60 -5.62 17.22
CA LEU A 308 -18.74 -4.84 17.75
C LEU A 308 -19.84 -4.62 16.70
N LYS A 309 -19.50 -4.57 15.40
CA LYS A 309 -20.48 -4.51 14.29
C LYS A 309 -21.20 -5.83 14.02
N SER A 310 -20.82 -6.93 14.69
CA SER A 310 -21.46 -8.22 14.47
C SER A 310 -22.84 -8.27 15.13
N LYS A 311 -23.80 -8.97 14.51
CA LYS A 311 -25.13 -9.20 15.10
C LYS A 311 -25.08 -9.90 16.46
N LYS A 312 -24.00 -10.63 16.78
CA LYS A 312 -23.83 -11.29 18.09
C LYS A 312 -23.58 -10.26 19.21
N SER A 313 -22.97 -9.11 18.90
CA SER A 313 -22.62 -8.06 19.87
C SER A 313 -23.68 -6.97 20.03
N GLU A 314 -24.73 -6.98 19.21
CA GLU A 314 -25.78 -5.95 19.20
C GLU A 314 -26.54 -5.86 20.53
N ALA A 315 -26.94 -7.01 21.10
CA ALA A 315 -27.67 -7.05 22.37
C ALA A 315 -26.82 -6.52 23.55
N ASP A 316 -25.54 -6.87 23.57
CA ASP A 316 -24.62 -6.42 24.63
C ASP A 316 -24.29 -4.93 24.52
N LEU A 317 -24.22 -4.38 23.29
CA LEU A 317 -24.04 -2.95 23.04
C LEU A 317 -25.24 -2.14 23.51
N VAL A 318 -26.45 -2.58 23.19
CA VAL A 318 -27.68 -1.91 23.64
C VAL A 318 -27.76 -1.91 25.17
N LYS A 319 -27.37 -3.03 25.82
CA LYS A 319 -27.32 -3.12 27.29
C LYS A 319 -26.26 -2.20 27.89
N ALA A 320 -25.07 -2.14 27.30
CA ALA A 320 -23.98 -1.27 27.74
C ALA A 320 -24.36 0.23 27.61
N GLU A 321 -24.99 0.61 26.50
CA GLU A 321 -25.48 1.96 26.26
C GLU A 321 -26.55 2.36 27.28
N ALA A 322 -27.53 1.48 27.55
CA ALA A 322 -28.54 1.72 28.57
C ALA A 322 -27.93 1.92 29.98
N LEU A 323 -26.90 1.13 30.33
CA LEU A 323 -26.18 1.27 31.60
C LEU A 323 -25.40 2.58 31.70
N MET A 324 -24.76 3.03 30.61
CA MET A 324 -24.07 4.32 30.59
C MET A 324 -25.06 5.48 30.68
N GLN A 325 -26.23 5.38 30.02
CA GLN A 325 -27.25 6.40 30.08
C GLN A 325 -27.86 6.54 31.49
N GLN A 326 -28.11 5.42 32.17
CA GLN A 326 -28.54 5.41 33.56
C GLN A 326 -27.48 6.01 34.50
N ALA A 327 -26.20 5.66 34.30
CA ALA A 327 -25.10 6.22 35.09
C ALA A 327 -24.92 7.73 34.85
N TRP A 328 -25.13 8.22 33.63
CA TRP A 328 -25.08 9.65 33.32
C TRP A 328 -26.21 10.43 34.00
N ALA A 329 -27.41 9.87 34.05
CA ALA A 329 -28.53 10.48 34.77
C ALA A 329 -28.25 10.68 36.27
N VAL A 330 -27.49 9.76 36.89
CA VAL A 330 -27.02 9.91 38.28
C VAL A 330 -26.04 11.08 38.42
N VAL A 331 -25.13 11.26 37.47
CA VAL A 331 -24.18 12.39 37.44
C VAL A 331 -24.89 13.73 37.20
N GLU A 332 -25.96 13.75 36.42
CA GLU A 332 -26.73 14.97 36.13
C GLU A 332 -27.67 15.39 37.26
N ALA A 333 -28.22 14.43 38.02
CA ALA A 333 -29.15 14.71 39.09
C ALA A 333 -28.50 15.33 40.35
N GLU A 334 -27.19 15.14 40.55
CA GLU A 334 -26.46 15.60 41.73
C GLU A 334 -25.71 16.92 41.46
N ALA A 335 -26.10 17.99 42.16
CA ALA A 335 -25.55 19.33 41.96
C ALA A 335 -24.23 19.57 42.72
N SER A 336 -23.95 18.75 43.73
CA SER A 336 -22.76 18.88 44.58
C SER A 336 -21.66 17.89 44.17
N ASP A 337 -20.44 18.39 43.98
CA ASP A 337 -19.24 17.65 43.55
C ASP A 337 -19.30 16.96 42.15
N LYS A 338 -19.72 17.73 41.14
CA LYS A 338 -19.84 17.31 39.74
C LYS A 338 -18.54 16.73 39.16
N ALA A 339 -17.38 17.22 39.58
CA ALA A 339 -16.08 16.79 39.03
C ALA A 339 -15.73 15.35 39.44
N HIS A 340 -15.99 14.98 40.70
CA HIS A 340 -15.78 13.62 41.19
C HIS A 340 -16.70 12.61 40.49
N LEU A 341 -17.99 12.95 40.37
CA LEU A 341 -18.99 12.10 39.71
C LEU A 341 -18.70 11.92 38.21
N GLN A 342 -18.27 12.98 37.53
CA GLN A 342 -17.81 12.89 36.14
C GLN A 342 -16.59 11.97 35.99
N MET A 343 -15.63 12.05 36.90
CA MET A 343 -14.46 11.16 36.89
C MET A 343 -14.82 9.70 37.16
N ALA A 344 -15.75 9.43 38.08
CA ALA A 344 -16.28 8.09 38.33
C ALA A 344 -17.00 7.54 37.08
N PHE A 345 -17.77 8.39 36.40
CA PHE A 345 -18.43 8.03 35.15
C PHE A 345 -17.45 7.74 34.01
N CYS A 346 -16.42 8.56 33.82
CA CYS A 346 -15.39 8.29 32.81
C CYS A 346 -14.67 6.97 33.07
N ARG A 347 -14.34 6.65 34.33
CA ARG A 347 -13.77 5.34 34.67
C ARG A 347 -14.75 4.20 34.36
N TYR A 348 -16.02 4.36 34.69
CA TYR A 348 -17.06 3.38 34.39
C TYR A 348 -17.22 3.11 32.89
N GLN A 349 -17.23 4.16 32.05
CA GLN A 349 -17.27 4.03 30.59
C GLN A 349 -16.07 3.24 30.05
N ILE A 350 -14.86 3.58 30.52
CA ILE A 350 -13.63 2.86 30.11
C ILE A 350 -13.72 1.39 30.51
N ARG A 351 -14.17 1.06 31.73
CA ARG A 351 -14.31 -0.32 32.19
C ARG A 351 -15.31 -1.12 31.34
N ILE A 352 -16.47 -0.54 31.02
CA ILE A 352 -17.47 -1.19 30.15
C ILE A 352 -16.87 -1.44 28.76
N ILE A 353 -16.22 -0.44 28.16
CA ILE A 353 -15.61 -0.58 26.82
C ILE A 353 -14.55 -1.69 26.84
N LEU A 354 -13.66 -1.71 27.83
CA LEU A 354 -12.64 -2.75 27.94
C LEU A 354 -13.21 -4.13 28.24
N TYR A 355 -14.30 -4.21 29.00
CA TYR A 355 -15.04 -5.45 29.24
C TYR A 355 -15.62 -6.01 27.95
N MET A 356 -16.36 -5.19 27.19
CA MET A 356 -16.92 -5.57 25.89
C MET A 356 -15.85 -5.97 24.87
N LEU A 357 -14.65 -5.40 25.02
CA LEU A 357 -13.52 -5.67 24.16
C LEU A 357 -12.64 -6.84 24.61
N GLY A 358 -12.88 -7.42 25.79
CA GLY A 358 -12.03 -8.50 26.35
C GLY A 358 -10.59 -8.02 26.57
N LYS A 359 -10.42 -6.74 26.93
CA LYS A 359 -9.12 -6.06 27.07
C LYS A 359 -8.96 -5.42 28.44
N GLN A 360 -9.66 -5.95 29.44
CA GLN A 360 -9.73 -5.42 30.81
C GLN A 360 -8.34 -5.32 31.45
N THR A 361 -7.49 -6.34 31.28
CA THR A 361 -6.09 -6.39 31.73
C THR A 361 -5.15 -5.39 31.05
N LYS A 362 -5.55 -4.84 29.91
CA LYS A 362 -4.79 -3.81 29.17
C LYS A 362 -5.20 -2.38 29.54
N GLY A 363 -6.20 -2.23 30.40
CA GLY A 363 -6.60 -0.95 30.98
C GLY A 363 -5.63 -0.48 32.07
N ARG A 364 -5.77 0.77 32.49
CA ARG A 364 -4.94 1.38 33.55
C ARG A 364 -4.97 0.61 34.88
N GLU A 365 -6.07 -0.08 35.16
CA GLU A 365 -6.26 -0.85 36.38
C GLU A 365 -5.66 -2.27 36.30
N ALA A 366 -5.39 -2.78 35.09
CA ALA A 366 -4.91 -4.13 34.83
C ALA A 366 -5.70 -5.25 35.56
N LYS A 367 -7.01 -5.05 35.76
CA LYS A 367 -7.93 -5.97 36.44
C LYS A 367 -8.87 -6.64 35.45
N GLU A 368 -9.28 -7.86 35.76
CA GLU A 368 -10.43 -8.52 35.13
C GLU A 368 -11.69 -8.28 35.97
N TYR A 369 -12.82 -8.17 35.29
CA TYR A 369 -14.14 -7.94 35.86
C TYR A 369 -15.07 -9.05 35.36
N ASP A 370 -15.75 -9.70 36.30
CA ASP A 370 -16.52 -10.92 36.01
C ASP A 370 -17.86 -10.62 35.30
N SER A 371 -18.40 -9.40 35.47
CA SER A 371 -19.67 -9.03 34.88
C SER A 371 -19.86 -7.51 34.76
N LEU A 372 -20.78 -7.09 33.89
CA LEU A 372 -21.26 -5.70 33.84
C LEU A 372 -21.91 -5.26 35.17
N ALA A 373 -22.48 -6.18 35.95
CA ALA A 373 -23.07 -5.87 37.26
C ALA A 373 -22.00 -5.50 38.29
N THR A 374 -20.85 -6.18 38.27
CA THR A 374 -19.67 -5.85 39.09
C THR A 374 -19.21 -4.42 38.78
N LEU A 375 -19.16 -4.05 37.49
CA LEU A 375 -18.81 -2.69 37.08
C LEU A 375 -19.80 -1.64 37.58
N SER A 376 -21.10 -1.91 37.49
CA SER A 376 -22.13 -0.99 38.00
C SER A 376 -22.03 -0.80 39.50
N SER A 377 -21.74 -1.87 40.26
CA SER A 377 -21.51 -1.80 41.70
C SER A 377 -20.29 -0.94 42.06
N MET A 378 -19.19 -1.09 41.31
CA MET A 378 -18.00 -0.25 41.47
C MET A 378 -18.29 1.22 41.18
N PHE A 379 -19.08 1.52 40.15
CA PHE A 379 -19.52 2.88 39.87
C PHE A 379 -20.34 3.45 41.04
N SER A 380 -21.32 2.71 41.56
CA SER A 380 -22.11 3.13 42.73
C SER A 380 -21.26 3.38 43.98
N GLN A 381 -20.24 2.55 44.23
CA GLN A 381 -19.31 2.75 45.34
C GLN A 381 -18.45 4.00 45.14
N GLU A 382 -17.95 4.25 43.93
CA GLU A 382 -17.15 5.42 43.62
C GLU A 382 -17.95 6.71 43.70
N THR A 383 -19.24 6.69 43.35
CA THR A 383 -20.12 7.86 43.54
C THR A 383 -20.37 8.20 45.01
N LEU A 384 -20.18 7.24 45.92
CA LEU A 384 -20.38 7.43 47.37
C LEU A 384 -19.09 7.80 48.13
N GLN A 385 -17.91 7.58 47.55
CA GLN A 385 -16.62 7.86 48.19
C GLN A 385 -16.01 9.18 47.70
N VAL A 386 -16.03 10.22 48.53
CA VAL A 386 -15.22 11.44 48.31
C VAL A 386 -13.80 11.15 48.78
N GLN A 387 -12.82 11.02 47.87
CA GLN A 387 -11.40 10.96 48.24
C GLN A 387 -10.62 12.19 47.74
N PRO A 388 -9.78 12.83 48.58
CA PRO A 388 -8.80 13.81 48.11
C PRO A 388 -7.72 13.12 47.29
N GLY A 389 -7.36 13.73 46.14
CA GLY A 389 -6.44 13.14 45.17
C GLY A 389 -5.08 12.73 45.74
N GLN A 390 -4.71 11.47 45.55
CA GLN A 390 -3.35 10.99 45.77
C GLN A 390 -2.62 10.74 44.45
N ALA A 391 -1.49 11.43 44.33
CA ALA A 391 -0.44 11.19 43.35
C ALA A 391 0.17 9.80 43.52
N SER A 392 0.61 9.22 42.40
CA SER A 392 1.15 7.87 42.29
C SER A 392 2.37 7.63 43.19
N GLN A 393 2.26 6.68 44.13
CA GLN A 393 3.40 6.06 44.79
C GLN A 393 3.90 4.87 43.95
N ALA A 394 5.18 4.91 43.59
CA ALA A 394 5.90 3.77 43.04
C ALA A 394 6.45 2.89 44.19
N ALA A 395 6.38 1.57 44.00
CA ALA A 395 6.75 0.55 44.97
C ALA A 395 8.24 0.62 45.37
N ALA A 396 8.50 0.61 46.68
CA ALA A 396 9.84 0.48 47.24
C ALA A 396 10.29 -0.99 47.19
N SER A 397 11.53 -1.22 46.71
CA SER A 397 12.24 -2.49 46.86
C SER A 397 13.29 -2.38 47.97
N SER A 398 13.56 -3.53 48.56
CA SER A 398 14.22 -3.79 49.84
C SER A 398 15.73 -3.52 49.90
N GLY A 399 16.17 -2.98 51.04
CA GLY A 399 17.36 -3.41 51.78
C GLY A 399 18.73 -2.98 51.27
N GLU A 400 19.32 -1.93 51.85
CA GLU A 400 20.78 -1.77 51.87
C GLU A 400 21.26 -0.92 53.06
N GLN A 401 22.37 -1.34 53.67
CA GLN A 401 22.95 -0.80 54.90
C GLN A 401 23.54 0.61 54.72
N VAL A 402 23.30 1.46 55.72
CA VAL A 402 23.85 2.82 55.83
C VAL A 402 25.37 2.75 56.10
N ARG A 403 26.17 3.45 55.28
CA ARG A 403 27.54 3.88 55.63
C ARG A 403 27.62 5.41 55.55
N ASP A 404 28.31 5.97 56.52
CA ASP A 404 28.49 7.40 56.80
C ASP A 404 28.96 8.24 55.60
N LEU A 405 28.34 9.41 55.45
CA LEU A 405 28.47 10.33 54.31
C LEU A 405 29.38 11.54 54.60
N GLU A 406 30.01 11.62 55.78
CA GLU A 406 30.70 12.85 56.23
C GLU A 406 32.21 12.91 55.96
N ALA A 407 32.80 11.99 55.18
CA ALA A 407 34.26 11.91 55.00
C ALA A 407 34.80 12.07 53.55
N SER A 408 33.99 12.51 52.58
CA SER A 408 34.47 12.69 51.20
C SER A 408 34.29 14.13 50.70
N ASN A 409 35.39 14.86 50.57
CA ASN A 409 35.45 16.22 49.98
C ASN A 409 35.22 16.25 48.45
N ASP A 410 34.90 15.11 47.83
CA ASP A 410 34.70 15.03 46.39
C ASP A 410 33.20 15.14 46.03
N GLN A 411 32.80 16.35 45.62
CA GLN A 411 31.41 16.69 45.26
C GLN A 411 30.85 15.80 44.14
N THR A 412 31.71 15.25 43.28
CA THR A 412 31.30 14.37 42.18
C THR A 412 30.87 12.99 42.68
N LEU A 413 31.47 12.47 43.76
CA LEU A 413 31.06 11.21 44.39
C LEU A 413 29.70 11.37 45.09
N ILE A 414 29.48 12.49 45.77
CA ILE A 414 28.19 12.82 46.42
C ILE A 414 27.08 12.94 45.36
N ALA A 415 27.33 13.65 44.26
CA ALA A 415 26.37 13.80 43.17
C ALA A 415 26.03 12.47 42.48
N LYS A 416 27.01 11.58 42.27
CA LYS A 416 26.80 10.21 41.73
C LYS A 416 26.00 9.33 42.69
N GLN A 417 26.20 9.46 44.00
CA GLN A 417 25.46 8.70 45.01
C GLN A 417 24.02 9.20 45.18
N GLN A 418 23.80 10.52 45.09
CA GLN A 418 22.47 11.15 45.15
C GLN A 418 21.65 10.91 43.87
N ASN A 419 22.30 10.88 42.70
CA ASN A 419 21.66 10.69 41.40
C ASN A 419 22.08 9.35 40.77
N LYS A 420 21.78 8.22 41.44
CA LYS A 420 22.13 6.85 40.98
C LYS A 420 21.65 6.50 39.55
N HIS A 421 20.69 7.24 39.01
CA HIS A 421 20.13 7.08 37.67
C HIS A 421 20.99 7.74 36.56
N VAL A 422 21.97 8.56 36.92
CA VAL A 422 22.83 9.28 35.97
C VAL A 422 24.15 8.53 35.78
N LYS A 423 24.43 8.11 34.56
CA LYS A 423 25.59 7.29 34.17
C LYS A 423 26.22 7.87 32.92
N VAL A 424 27.55 8.02 32.94
CA VAL A 424 28.32 8.49 31.78
C VAL A 424 28.18 7.48 30.63
N GLY A 425 27.99 7.99 29.42
CA GLY A 425 27.74 7.23 28.19
C GLY A 425 26.27 6.89 27.92
N GLN A 426 25.36 7.17 28.86
CA GLN A 426 23.92 6.96 28.68
C GLN A 426 23.21 8.19 28.12
N ALA A 427 22.02 7.97 27.57
CA ALA A 427 21.20 8.99 26.93
C ALA A 427 20.10 9.52 27.89
N TYR A 428 19.81 10.82 27.82
CA TYR A 428 18.91 11.52 28.73
C TYR A 428 18.05 12.57 28.00
N LEU A 429 16.86 12.81 28.54
CA LEU A 429 16.01 13.97 28.26
C LEU A 429 16.16 14.97 29.40
N ILE A 430 16.26 16.27 29.08
CA ILE A 430 16.34 17.34 30.08
C ILE A 430 14.94 17.91 30.31
N LYS A 431 14.38 17.75 31.51
CA LYS A 431 13.08 18.35 31.87
C LYS A 431 13.26 19.74 32.50
N ARG A 432 13.11 20.80 31.70
CA ARG A 432 13.18 22.19 32.18
C ARG A 432 11.81 22.71 32.64
N THR A 433 11.81 23.60 33.63
CA THR A 433 10.61 24.25 34.20
C THR A 433 9.92 25.17 33.20
N GLU A 434 10.70 25.77 32.28
CA GLU A 434 10.22 26.47 31.09
C GLU A 434 10.75 25.72 29.86
N PRO A 435 9.91 24.97 29.13
CA PRO A 435 10.35 24.27 27.94
C PRO A 435 10.64 25.28 26.83
N VAL A 436 11.91 25.40 26.44
CA VAL A 436 12.26 26.02 25.16
C VAL A 436 11.74 25.08 24.08
N GLU A 437 10.90 25.57 23.18
CA GLU A 437 10.24 24.77 22.14
C GLU A 437 11.25 24.00 21.26
N ALA A 438 12.47 24.54 21.14
CA ALA A 438 13.61 23.94 20.47
C ALA A 438 14.22 22.71 21.16
N ASP A 439 13.94 22.45 22.45
CA ASP A 439 14.51 21.33 23.22
C ASP A 439 13.54 20.14 23.40
N LYS A 440 12.31 20.29 22.90
CA LYS A 440 11.29 19.24 22.95
C LYS A 440 11.80 18.03 22.14
N ASP A 441 11.91 16.88 22.79
CA ASP A 441 12.35 15.59 22.23
C ASP A 441 13.84 15.44 21.85
N LYS A 442 14.72 16.36 22.27
CA LYS A 442 16.17 16.18 22.11
C LYS A 442 16.72 15.12 23.07
N VAL A 443 17.39 14.11 22.50
CA VAL A 443 18.13 13.10 23.26
C VAL A 443 19.58 13.54 23.40
N PHE A 444 20.05 13.67 24.63
CA PHE A 444 21.42 14.07 24.97
C PHE A 444 22.20 12.88 25.51
N VAL A 445 23.44 12.68 25.06
CA VAL A 445 24.36 11.67 25.60
C VAL A 445 25.26 12.33 26.64
N LEU A 446 25.26 11.81 27.86
CA LEU A 446 26.16 12.30 28.89
C LEU A 446 27.60 11.86 28.58
N LYS A 447 28.50 12.80 28.27
CA LYS A 447 29.90 12.50 27.95
C LYS A 447 30.82 12.53 29.14
N ASP A 448 30.62 13.50 30.03
CA ASP A 448 31.49 13.69 31.17
C ASP A 448 30.73 14.26 32.38
N LEU A 449 31.22 13.97 33.57
CA LEU A 449 30.70 14.47 34.84
C LEU A 449 31.87 14.94 35.70
N GLN A 450 32.05 16.26 35.75
CA GLN A 450 33.12 16.94 36.48
C GLN A 450 32.60 17.61 37.76
N GLN A 451 33.48 18.29 38.50
CA GLN A 451 33.12 19.00 39.74
C GLN A 451 32.28 20.26 39.48
N ASP A 452 32.31 20.83 38.27
CA ASP A 452 31.53 22.00 37.86
C ASP A 452 30.17 21.64 37.22
N GLY A 453 29.96 20.38 36.79
CA GLY A 453 28.70 19.92 36.22
C GLY A 453 28.81 18.68 35.31
N ALA A 454 27.69 18.33 34.67
CA ALA A 454 27.58 17.33 33.62
C ALA A 454 27.72 17.98 32.24
N THR A 455 28.50 17.36 31.35
CA THR A 455 28.60 17.73 29.94
C THR A 455 27.78 16.75 29.10
N LEU A 456 26.71 17.26 28.51
CA LEU A 456 25.77 16.53 27.67
C LEU A 456 25.94 16.94 26.21
N GLU A 457 25.92 15.97 25.30
CA GLU A 457 26.03 16.20 23.86
C GLU A 457 24.77 15.75 23.14
N HIS A 458 24.18 16.64 22.35
CA HIS A 458 23.13 16.29 21.40
C HIS A 458 23.69 16.40 19.98
N ARG A 459 23.51 15.34 19.19
CA ARG A 459 23.80 15.36 17.76
C ARG A 459 22.47 15.46 17.00
N PRO A 460 22.17 16.62 16.37
CA PRO A 460 21.01 16.71 15.50
C PRO A 460 21.18 15.76 14.31
N PHE A 461 20.06 15.27 13.76
CA PHE A 461 20.09 14.40 12.58
C PHE A 461 20.69 15.05 11.33
N PHE A 462 20.73 16.37 11.28
CA PHE A 462 21.23 17.16 10.16
C PHE A 462 22.22 18.21 10.68
N GLY A 463 23.37 18.33 10.03
CA GLY A 463 24.46 19.21 10.44
C GLY A 463 25.50 18.52 11.34
N GLU A 464 26.77 18.94 11.22
CA GLU A 464 27.89 18.37 11.98
C GLU A 464 28.06 18.95 13.39
N GLN A 465 27.29 19.98 13.74
CA GLN A 465 27.46 20.67 15.01
C GLN A 465 26.88 19.86 16.17
N VAL A 466 27.77 19.28 16.97
CA VAL A 466 27.45 18.69 18.28
C VAL A 466 27.05 19.83 19.22
N GLN A 467 25.80 19.84 19.67
CA GLN A 467 25.34 20.78 20.70
C GLN A 467 25.82 20.29 22.06
N VAL A 468 26.74 21.03 22.67
CA VAL A 468 27.27 20.74 24.00
C VAL A 468 26.51 21.56 25.04
N GLU A 469 25.87 20.89 25.98
CA GLU A 469 25.15 21.51 27.09
C GLU A 469 25.82 21.16 28.42
N LYS A 470 26.07 22.19 29.25
CA LYS A 470 26.57 22.00 30.61
C LYS A 470 25.42 22.13 31.61
N VAL A 471 25.18 21.08 32.39
CA VAL A 471 24.16 21.04 33.44
C VAL A 471 24.83 21.03 34.81
N ALA A 472 24.44 21.93 35.70
CA ALA A 472 24.98 22.00 37.06
C ALA A 472 24.63 20.74 37.87
N LEU A 473 25.47 20.37 38.84
CA LEU A 473 25.27 19.14 39.65
C LEU A 473 23.92 19.08 40.37
N GLN A 474 23.37 20.23 40.77
CA GLN A 474 22.07 20.36 41.44
C GLN A 474 20.86 20.07 40.52
N ASP A 475 21.06 20.19 39.21
CA ASP A 475 20.02 20.05 38.19
C ASP A 475 20.02 18.66 37.53
N LEU A 476 20.95 17.78 37.93
CA LEU A 476 21.00 16.37 37.47
C LEU A 476 19.71 15.60 37.75
N LYS A 477 18.96 15.97 38.79
CA LYS A 477 17.62 15.42 39.12
C LYS A 477 16.58 15.63 38.01
N GLN A 478 16.85 16.55 37.08
CA GLN A 478 15.97 16.87 35.95
C GLN A 478 16.24 15.99 34.72
N LEU A 479 17.30 15.17 34.75
CA LEU A 479 17.64 14.24 33.69
C LEU A 479 16.76 12.98 33.78
N LYS A 480 16.01 12.70 32.72
CA LYS A 480 15.24 11.47 32.58
C LYS A 480 15.95 10.53 31.61
N GLU A 481 16.31 9.34 32.07
CA GLU A 481 16.98 8.33 31.24
C GLU A 481 16.16 7.98 29.98
N TRP A 482 16.84 7.97 28.84
CA TRP A 482 16.32 7.54 27.56
C TRP A 482 16.69 6.08 27.32
N THR A 483 15.70 5.21 27.41
CA THR A 483 15.90 3.75 27.37
C THR A 483 15.79 3.14 25.96
N LYS A 484 15.54 3.96 24.93
CA LYS A 484 15.48 3.53 23.53
C LYS A 484 16.82 3.75 22.85
N ALA A 485 17.01 3.17 21.67
CA ALA A 485 18.16 3.52 20.83
C ALA A 485 18.20 5.03 20.60
N VAL A 486 19.40 5.62 20.71
CA VAL A 486 19.60 7.02 20.35
C VAL A 486 19.35 7.12 18.84
N PRO A 487 18.48 8.03 18.40
CA PRO A 487 18.22 8.17 16.98
C PRO A 487 19.51 8.58 16.25
N ALA A 488 19.85 7.85 15.19
CA ALA A 488 21.07 8.06 14.40
C ALA A 488 20.74 7.99 12.91
N LEU A 489 21.54 8.67 12.09
CA LEU A 489 21.48 8.51 10.64
C LEU A 489 21.86 7.08 10.28
N VAL A 490 21.11 6.48 9.37
CA VAL A 490 21.44 5.18 8.79
C VAL A 490 22.59 5.39 7.81
N GLU A 491 23.64 4.59 7.93
CA GLU A 491 24.78 4.60 6.99
C GLU A 491 24.30 4.45 5.54
N GLU A 492 24.91 5.20 4.62
CA GLU A 492 24.49 5.27 3.21
C GLU A 492 24.49 3.88 2.53
N GLU A 493 25.45 3.03 2.90
CA GLU A 493 25.55 1.64 2.41
C GLU A 493 24.40 0.75 2.89
N ALA A 494 23.92 0.96 4.12
CA ALA A 494 22.77 0.26 4.66
C ALA A 494 21.47 0.78 4.01
N LEU A 495 21.40 2.08 3.73
CA LEU A 495 20.27 2.69 3.00
C LEU A 495 20.14 2.13 1.57
N GLN A 496 21.27 1.94 0.87
CA GLN A 496 21.28 1.30 -0.46
C GLN A 496 20.67 -0.10 -0.43
N LYS A 497 21.00 -0.92 0.57
CA LYS A 497 20.45 -2.28 0.70
C LYS A 497 18.95 -2.29 1.01
N LEU A 498 18.43 -1.22 1.60
CA LEU A 498 17.01 -1.04 1.91
C LEU A 498 16.25 -0.33 0.78
N TRP A 499 16.94 0.06 -0.30
CA TRP A 499 16.33 0.78 -1.39
C TRP A 499 15.32 -0.12 -2.12
N PRO A 500 14.03 0.28 -2.23
CA PRO A 500 13.03 -0.55 -2.89
C PRO A 500 13.38 -0.87 -4.34
N GLY A 501 14.09 0.04 -5.02
CA GLY A 501 14.54 -0.15 -6.38
C GLY A 501 15.52 -1.31 -6.54
N ASP A 502 16.31 -1.64 -5.52
CA ASP A 502 17.31 -2.73 -5.60
C ASP A 502 16.75 -4.07 -5.10
N SER A 503 15.48 -4.09 -4.66
CA SER A 503 14.81 -5.32 -4.24
C SER A 503 14.48 -6.20 -5.44
N GLU A 504 14.88 -7.48 -5.38
CA GLU A 504 14.56 -8.49 -6.40
C GLU A 504 13.05 -8.58 -6.65
N ILE A 505 12.23 -8.45 -5.60
CA ILE A 505 10.76 -8.50 -5.71
C ILE A 505 10.24 -7.30 -6.53
N PHE A 506 10.80 -6.11 -6.29
CA PHE A 506 10.40 -4.91 -7.03
C PHE A 506 10.85 -4.99 -8.48
N GLN A 507 12.06 -5.47 -8.75
CA GLN A 507 12.56 -5.66 -10.11
C GLN A 507 11.74 -6.68 -10.90
N ASP A 508 11.35 -7.80 -10.26
CA ASP A 508 10.45 -8.79 -10.87
C ASP A 508 9.07 -8.20 -11.20
N GLU A 509 8.53 -7.35 -10.31
CA GLU A 509 7.25 -6.67 -10.51
C GLU A 509 7.32 -5.57 -11.59
N LEU A 510 8.41 -4.80 -11.61
CA LEU A 510 8.67 -3.79 -12.63
C LEU A 510 8.79 -4.44 -14.02
N ALA A 511 9.58 -5.51 -14.14
CA ALA A 511 9.72 -6.25 -15.38
C ALA A 511 8.36 -6.80 -15.87
N ARG A 512 7.52 -7.30 -14.96
CA ARG A 512 6.16 -7.75 -15.30
C ARG A 512 5.28 -6.59 -15.78
N ALA A 513 5.39 -5.42 -15.15
CA ALA A 513 4.63 -4.23 -15.54
C ALA A 513 5.06 -3.72 -16.93
N GLU A 514 6.36 -3.70 -17.22
CA GLU A 514 6.90 -3.36 -18.54
C GLU A 514 6.42 -4.33 -19.63
N ASP A 515 6.49 -5.63 -19.36
CA ASP A 515 5.97 -6.68 -20.26
C ASP A 515 4.47 -6.51 -20.52
N GLN A 516 3.70 -6.22 -19.46
CA GLN A 516 2.27 -5.94 -19.60
C GLN A 516 2.01 -4.68 -20.44
N GLY A 517 2.83 -3.64 -20.26
CA GLY A 517 2.79 -2.42 -21.05
C GLY A 517 3.11 -2.68 -22.54
N LEU A 518 4.09 -3.54 -22.83
CA LEU A 518 4.41 -3.96 -24.20
C LEU A 518 3.25 -4.73 -24.85
N LEU A 519 2.62 -5.65 -24.11
CA LEU A 519 1.45 -6.38 -24.60
C LEU A 519 0.29 -5.42 -24.91
N TYR A 520 0.01 -4.47 -24.01
CA TYR A 520 -1.02 -3.45 -24.20
C TYR A 520 -0.73 -2.55 -25.40
N LYS A 521 0.51 -2.08 -25.54
CA LYS A 521 0.94 -1.29 -26.69
C LYS A 521 0.74 -2.06 -27.99
N LYS A 522 1.12 -3.34 -28.04
CA LYS A 522 0.95 -4.16 -29.24
C LYS A 522 -0.52 -4.38 -29.59
N TYR A 523 -1.39 -4.55 -28.59
CA TYR A 523 -2.83 -4.62 -28.79
C TYR A 523 -3.36 -3.35 -29.50
N LEU A 524 -2.81 -2.17 -29.18
CA LEU A 524 -3.22 -0.89 -29.77
C LEU A 524 -2.61 -0.58 -31.15
N GLU A 525 -1.61 -1.33 -31.62
CA GLU A 525 -0.86 -1.06 -32.87
C GLU A 525 -1.62 -1.46 -34.17
N PHE A 526 -2.95 -1.56 -34.15
CA PHE A 526 -3.71 -1.97 -35.33
C PHE A 526 -3.66 -0.92 -36.46
N PRO A 527 -3.31 -1.29 -37.71
CA PRO A 527 -2.79 -0.32 -38.67
C PRO A 527 -3.81 0.60 -39.37
N ASP A 528 -5.14 0.41 -39.23
CA ASP A 528 -6.06 1.02 -40.22
C ASP A 528 -7.51 1.33 -39.79
N SER A 529 -7.76 1.78 -38.56
CA SER A 529 -9.11 2.27 -38.20
C SER A 529 -9.09 3.61 -37.47
N ARG A 530 -9.90 4.52 -38.02
CA ARG A 530 -10.24 5.83 -37.48
C ARG A 530 -10.98 5.57 -36.15
N GLN A 531 -10.39 6.03 -35.03
CA GLN A 531 -10.79 5.80 -33.64
C GLN A 531 -10.18 4.53 -33.00
N LEU A 532 -9.19 4.75 -32.12
CA LEU A 532 -8.56 3.80 -31.18
C LEU A 532 -8.63 2.31 -31.55
N GLY A 533 -7.69 1.84 -32.38
CA GLY A 533 -6.92 0.60 -32.18
C GLY A 533 -7.62 -0.75 -31.96
N ASP A 534 -8.94 -0.86 -32.08
CA ASP A 534 -9.65 -2.14 -32.01
C ASP A 534 -9.78 -2.74 -33.42
N PRO A 535 -9.58 -4.07 -33.59
CA PRO A 535 -9.87 -4.74 -34.84
C PRO A 535 -11.35 -4.57 -35.19
N ASP A 536 -11.66 -4.30 -36.46
CA ASP A 536 -13.01 -4.00 -36.91
C ASP A 536 -13.86 -5.28 -36.98
N VAL A 537 -14.37 -5.67 -35.82
CA VAL A 537 -15.15 -6.88 -35.57
C VAL A 537 -16.37 -6.53 -34.71
N ARG A 538 -17.49 -7.20 -34.97
CA ARG A 538 -18.75 -6.96 -34.26
C ARG A 538 -19.18 -8.18 -33.45
N PRO A 539 -19.45 -8.03 -32.14
CA PRO A 539 -20.10 -9.07 -31.37
C PRO A 539 -21.61 -9.09 -31.68
N SER A 540 -22.16 -10.30 -31.75
CA SER A 540 -23.61 -10.53 -31.81
C SER A 540 -24.20 -10.73 -30.42
N ASN A 541 -25.53 -10.65 -30.32
CA ASN A 541 -26.29 -10.87 -29.08
C ASN A 541 -26.06 -12.27 -28.47
N ASN A 542 -25.60 -13.24 -29.27
CA ASN A 542 -25.33 -14.61 -28.84
C ASN A 542 -23.85 -14.85 -28.48
N GLY A 543 -23.06 -13.77 -28.37
CA GLY A 543 -21.64 -13.82 -28.05
C GLY A 543 -20.78 -14.46 -29.16
N LEU A 544 -21.26 -14.46 -30.40
CA LEU A 544 -20.45 -14.80 -31.58
C LEU A 544 -19.84 -13.53 -32.15
N LEU A 545 -18.65 -13.64 -32.75
CA LEU A 545 -17.91 -12.51 -33.29
C LEU A 545 -17.88 -12.59 -34.83
N PHE A 546 -18.08 -11.48 -35.50
CA PHE A 546 -18.13 -11.37 -36.96
C PHE A 546 -17.21 -10.26 -37.47
N CYS A 547 -16.69 -10.41 -38.68
CA CYS A 547 -15.95 -9.34 -39.35
C CYS A 547 -16.87 -8.18 -39.72
N ASN A 548 -16.43 -6.94 -39.48
CA ASN A 548 -17.17 -5.74 -39.90
C ASN A 548 -16.56 -5.07 -41.14
N CYS A 549 -15.38 -5.53 -41.57
CA CYS A 549 -14.76 -5.18 -42.84
C CYS A 549 -14.19 -6.43 -43.54
N SER A 550 -13.52 -6.24 -44.68
CA SER A 550 -12.84 -7.34 -45.38
C SER A 550 -11.37 -7.40 -44.99
N TYR A 551 -10.86 -8.59 -44.71
CA TYR A 551 -9.45 -8.83 -44.37
C TYR A 551 -8.80 -9.74 -45.40
N ALA A 552 -7.59 -9.40 -45.84
CA ALA A 552 -6.78 -10.34 -46.62
C ALA A 552 -6.38 -11.53 -45.73
N LYS A 553 -6.00 -12.66 -46.34
CA LYS A 553 -5.49 -13.81 -45.58
C LYS A 553 -4.29 -13.37 -44.73
N PHE A 554 -4.28 -13.74 -43.44
CA PHE A 554 -3.26 -13.39 -42.45
C PHE A 554 -3.21 -11.93 -41.97
N ASP A 555 -4.15 -11.11 -42.39
CA ASP A 555 -4.20 -9.67 -42.07
C ASP A 555 -4.79 -9.40 -40.67
N LEU A 556 -5.84 -10.13 -40.27
CA LEU A 556 -6.45 -10.02 -38.95
C LEU A 556 -5.61 -10.77 -37.90
N GLN A 557 -5.13 -10.07 -36.87
CA GLN A 557 -4.34 -10.62 -35.76
C GLN A 557 -4.92 -10.24 -34.40
N LEU A 558 -5.59 -11.17 -33.73
CA LEU A 558 -6.17 -10.93 -32.41
C LEU A 558 -5.16 -11.30 -31.32
N TYR A 559 -4.76 -10.32 -30.51
CA TYR A 559 -3.87 -10.50 -29.37
C TYR A 559 -4.65 -10.62 -28.06
N PRO A 560 -4.21 -11.47 -27.11
CA PRO A 560 -4.79 -11.52 -25.77
C PRO A 560 -4.45 -10.24 -25.01
N LEU A 561 -5.43 -9.71 -24.27
CA LEU A 561 -5.23 -8.57 -23.37
C LEU A 561 -5.68 -8.91 -21.95
N GLY A 562 -4.88 -8.50 -20.97
CA GLY A 562 -5.23 -8.51 -19.56
C GLY A 562 -4.04 -8.55 -18.63
N GLN A 563 -4.29 -8.89 -17.35
CA GLN A 563 -3.25 -8.87 -16.33
C GLN A 563 -2.32 -10.09 -16.49
N LEU A 564 -1.01 -9.84 -16.47
CA LEU A 564 0.01 -10.89 -16.48
C LEU A 564 0.22 -11.45 -15.07
N GLN A 565 0.19 -12.77 -14.92
CA GLN A 565 0.52 -13.47 -13.68
C GLN A 565 1.67 -14.44 -13.91
N LYS A 566 2.73 -14.37 -13.10
CA LYS A 566 3.87 -15.30 -13.16
C LYS A 566 3.45 -16.63 -12.51
N VAL A 567 3.52 -17.72 -13.26
CA VAL A 567 3.07 -19.06 -12.83
C VAL A 567 4.06 -20.13 -13.31
N GLN A 568 4.37 -21.10 -12.45
CA GLN A 568 5.25 -22.25 -12.79
C GLN A 568 4.54 -23.38 -13.54
N LYS A 569 3.27 -23.63 -13.20
CA LYS A 569 2.45 -24.72 -13.77
C LYS A 569 1.12 -24.16 -14.27
N PRO A 570 1.07 -23.62 -15.50
CA PRO A 570 -0.18 -23.13 -16.08
C PRO A 570 -1.15 -24.29 -16.32
N ARG A 571 -2.46 -24.01 -16.28
CA ARG A 571 -3.48 -25.00 -16.61
C ARG A 571 -3.59 -25.16 -18.13
N PRO A 572 -4.10 -26.29 -18.65
CA PRO A 572 -4.24 -26.51 -20.10
C PRO A 572 -5.13 -25.48 -20.84
N GLN A 573 -6.04 -24.81 -20.11
CA GLN A 573 -6.88 -23.74 -20.63
C GLN A 573 -6.27 -22.34 -20.54
N ASP A 574 -5.16 -22.18 -19.81
CA ASP A 574 -4.56 -20.86 -19.59
C ASP A 574 -3.87 -20.35 -20.87
N VAL A 575 -3.93 -19.04 -21.07
CA VAL A 575 -3.23 -18.38 -22.17
C VAL A 575 -1.84 -18.03 -21.69
N VAL A 576 -0.87 -18.81 -22.16
CA VAL A 576 0.52 -18.75 -21.70
C VAL A 576 1.36 -17.90 -22.63
N ILE A 577 2.10 -16.96 -22.05
CA ILE A 577 3.15 -16.18 -22.68
C ILE A 577 4.49 -16.66 -22.14
N GLN A 578 5.40 -17.03 -23.04
CA GLN A 578 6.76 -17.42 -22.66
C GLN A 578 7.71 -16.25 -22.89
N LYS A 579 8.50 -15.88 -21.88
CA LYS A 579 9.56 -14.86 -22.03
C LYS A 579 10.93 -15.52 -22.08
N LYS A 580 11.81 -15.02 -22.95
CA LYS A 580 13.20 -15.46 -23.04
C LYS A 580 13.89 -15.28 -21.68
N GLY A 581 14.49 -16.33 -21.15
CA GLY A 581 15.15 -16.33 -19.83
C GLY A 581 14.32 -16.95 -18.70
N MET A 582 12.99 -17.05 -18.85
CA MET A 582 12.14 -17.79 -17.92
C MET A 582 12.16 -19.27 -18.30
N LYS A 583 12.86 -20.11 -17.51
CA LYS A 583 12.96 -21.57 -17.77
C LYS A 583 11.86 -22.37 -17.09
N HIS A 584 11.50 -22.00 -15.86
CA HIS A 584 10.53 -22.73 -15.03
C HIS A 584 9.22 -21.95 -14.83
N ASP A 585 9.22 -20.67 -15.20
CA ASP A 585 8.07 -19.79 -15.07
C ASP A 585 7.53 -19.40 -16.46
N CYS A 586 6.27 -19.00 -16.49
CA CYS A 586 5.62 -18.38 -17.63
C CYS A 586 4.64 -17.31 -17.15
N TYR A 587 4.17 -16.46 -18.06
CA TYR A 587 3.07 -15.55 -17.76
C TYR A 587 1.75 -16.16 -18.20
N VAL A 588 0.73 -16.08 -17.35
CA VAL A 588 -0.66 -16.37 -17.69
C VAL A 588 -1.40 -15.04 -17.85
N VAL A 589 -2.09 -14.86 -18.98
CA VAL A 589 -2.92 -13.68 -19.21
C VAL A 589 -4.32 -13.93 -18.67
N SER A 590 -4.75 -13.09 -17.72
CA SER A 590 -6.12 -13.13 -17.21
C SER A 590 -7.08 -12.37 -18.13
N PRO A 591 -8.28 -12.89 -18.45
CA PRO A 591 -9.22 -12.19 -19.30
C PRO A 591 -9.66 -10.84 -18.72
N VAL A 592 -9.73 -9.82 -19.57
CA VAL A 592 -10.37 -8.53 -19.22
C VAL A 592 -11.88 -8.70 -19.14
N ARG A 593 -12.51 -8.05 -18.17
CA ARG A 593 -13.98 -7.99 -18.09
C ARG A 593 -14.48 -6.87 -18.99
N TRP A 594 -15.50 -7.18 -19.78
CA TRP A 594 -16.26 -6.20 -20.55
C TRP A 594 -17.75 -6.35 -20.24
N ASP A 595 -18.37 -5.26 -19.77
CA ASP A 595 -19.79 -5.19 -19.46
C ASP A 595 -20.43 -4.18 -20.43
N ILE A 596 -21.07 -4.71 -21.47
CA ILE A 596 -21.72 -3.94 -22.54
C ILE A 596 -22.86 -3.08 -21.96
N GLN A 597 -23.62 -3.62 -21.01
CA GLN A 597 -24.78 -2.91 -20.42
C GLN A 597 -24.33 -1.68 -19.62
N LYS A 598 -23.18 -1.77 -18.96
CA LYS A 598 -22.63 -0.67 -18.16
C LYS A 598 -21.64 0.20 -18.91
N SER A 599 -21.39 -0.09 -20.20
CA SER A 599 -20.33 0.56 -20.99
C SER A 599 -19.00 0.64 -20.23
N SER A 600 -18.63 -0.45 -19.54
CA SER A 600 -17.47 -0.48 -18.65
C SER A 600 -16.57 -1.68 -18.95
N GLY A 601 -15.25 -1.50 -18.82
CA GLY A 601 -14.24 -2.50 -19.16
C GLY A 601 -13.66 -2.32 -20.57
N TYR A 602 -12.82 -3.26 -20.99
CA TYR A 602 -12.12 -3.22 -22.28
C TYR A 602 -12.63 -4.32 -23.19
N PHE A 603 -13.04 -3.95 -24.41
CA PHE A 603 -13.35 -4.92 -25.44
C PHE A 603 -12.05 -5.62 -25.85
N CYS A 604 -12.05 -6.96 -25.84
CA CYS A 604 -10.90 -7.74 -26.30
C CYS A 604 -11.42 -8.98 -27.04
N PRO A 605 -11.47 -8.93 -28.38
CA PRO A 605 -12.02 -9.99 -29.23
C PRO A 605 -11.42 -11.37 -29.00
N TYR A 606 -10.14 -11.44 -28.62
CA TYR A 606 -9.44 -12.69 -28.36
C TYR A 606 -10.19 -13.61 -27.40
N TRP A 607 -10.80 -13.05 -26.35
CA TRP A 607 -11.53 -13.82 -25.33
C TRP A 607 -12.95 -14.23 -25.75
N MET A 608 -13.43 -13.74 -26.89
CA MET A 608 -14.80 -13.97 -27.39
C MET A 608 -14.86 -14.98 -28.54
N ILE A 609 -13.71 -15.38 -29.09
CA ILE A 609 -13.64 -16.35 -30.17
C ILE A 609 -14.09 -17.73 -29.67
N LYS A 610 -15.01 -18.35 -30.41
CA LYS A 610 -15.43 -19.73 -30.20
C LYS A 610 -14.69 -20.66 -31.15
N GLU A 611 -14.55 -21.92 -30.75
CA GLU A 611 -14.00 -22.96 -31.61
C GLU A 611 -15.04 -23.39 -32.64
N ALA A 612 -14.59 -23.71 -33.85
CA ALA A 612 -15.43 -24.28 -34.90
C ALA A 612 -15.79 -25.72 -34.56
N THR A 613 -16.98 -26.16 -34.95
CA THR A 613 -17.39 -27.56 -34.85
C THR A 613 -16.58 -28.47 -35.79
N GLU A 614 -16.14 -27.93 -36.93
CA GLU A 614 -15.37 -28.65 -37.94
C GLU A 614 -14.17 -27.81 -38.39
N SER A 615 -13.04 -28.44 -38.68
CA SER A 615 -11.81 -27.71 -39.09
C SER A 615 -11.99 -26.90 -40.39
N GLN A 616 -12.90 -27.34 -41.26
CA GLN A 616 -13.20 -26.68 -42.54
C GLN A 616 -13.98 -25.37 -42.37
N THR A 617 -14.76 -25.24 -41.29
CA THR A 617 -15.56 -24.03 -41.00
C THR A 617 -14.81 -23.02 -40.15
N ALA A 618 -13.60 -23.34 -39.68
CA ALA A 618 -12.76 -22.43 -38.94
C ALA A 618 -12.15 -21.35 -39.86
N THR A 619 -12.27 -20.09 -39.47
CA THR A 619 -11.72 -18.93 -40.17
C THR A 619 -10.41 -18.42 -39.56
N LEU A 620 -10.15 -18.77 -38.29
CA LEU A 620 -8.97 -18.39 -37.51
C LEU A 620 -8.12 -19.62 -37.16
N THR A 621 -6.81 -19.43 -37.09
CA THR A 621 -5.83 -20.43 -36.62
C THR A 621 -5.00 -19.87 -35.45
N ARG A 622 -4.44 -20.76 -34.62
CA ARG A 622 -3.58 -20.42 -33.48
C ARG A 622 -2.15 -20.25 -33.96
N THR A 623 -1.55 -19.09 -33.73
CA THR A 623 -0.14 -18.82 -34.03
C THR A 623 0.55 -18.18 -32.84
N THR A 624 1.86 -17.98 -32.91
CA THR A 624 2.61 -17.22 -31.92
C THR A 624 3.35 -16.06 -32.58
N LYS A 625 3.35 -14.90 -31.92
CA LYS A 625 4.10 -13.71 -32.36
C LYS A 625 5.08 -13.29 -31.27
N LYS A 626 6.23 -12.78 -31.70
CA LYS A 626 7.25 -12.25 -30.80
C LYS A 626 6.96 -10.76 -30.51
N ILE A 627 6.87 -10.40 -29.24
CA ILE A 627 6.71 -9.01 -28.77
C ILE A 627 7.84 -8.75 -27.76
N GLY A 628 8.86 -7.99 -28.16
CA GLY A 628 10.09 -7.87 -27.36
C GLY A 628 10.70 -9.26 -27.13
N ASP A 629 10.90 -9.63 -25.86
CA ASP A 629 11.39 -10.95 -25.46
C ASP A 629 10.28 -11.97 -25.17
N MET A 630 9.02 -11.60 -25.34
CA MET A 630 7.86 -12.46 -25.15
C MET A 630 7.44 -13.18 -26.43
N VAL A 631 7.00 -14.42 -26.29
CA VAL A 631 6.30 -15.22 -27.31
C VAL A 631 4.84 -15.30 -26.88
N VAL A 632 3.98 -14.61 -27.63
CA VAL A 632 2.57 -14.40 -27.31
C VAL A 632 1.70 -15.19 -28.27
N PRO A 633 0.69 -15.95 -27.77
CA PRO A 633 -0.27 -16.63 -28.63
C PRO A 633 -1.20 -15.60 -29.28
N VAL A 634 -1.48 -15.78 -30.57
CA VAL A 634 -2.26 -14.86 -31.40
C VAL A 634 -3.21 -15.67 -32.27
N TYR A 635 -4.45 -15.21 -32.41
CA TYR A 635 -5.37 -15.77 -33.41
C TYR A 635 -5.24 -15.00 -34.70
N GLN A 636 -5.04 -15.72 -35.79
CA GLN A 636 -4.81 -15.13 -37.10
C GLN A 636 -5.77 -15.73 -38.12
N ASN A 637 -6.32 -14.93 -39.02
CA ASN A 637 -7.20 -15.45 -40.05
C ASN A 637 -6.43 -16.28 -41.09
N LYS A 638 -6.91 -17.50 -41.35
CA LYS A 638 -6.27 -18.45 -42.27
C LYS A 638 -6.82 -18.38 -43.69
N VAL A 639 -7.97 -17.72 -43.86
CA VAL A 639 -8.64 -17.44 -45.14
C VAL A 639 -8.89 -15.93 -45.26
N ALA A 640 -9.09 -15.44 -46.49
CA ALA A 640 -9.58 -14.08 -46.68
C ALA A 640 -11.01 -13.97 -46.13
N LEU A 641 -11.29 -12.88 -45.41
CA LEU A 641 -12.57 -12.65 -44.74
C LEU A 641 -13.29 -11.49 -45.41
N LYS A 642 -14.61 -11.58 -45.48
CA LYS A 642 -15.51 -10.53 -45.92
C LYS A 642 -16.32 -10.01 -44.73
N MET A 643 -16.89 -8.82 -44.89
CA MET A 643 -17.85 -8.28 -43.94
C MET A 643 -19.00 -9.28 -43.72
N GLY A 644 -19.29 -9.58 -42.46
CA GLY A 644 -20.31 -10.56 -42.06
C GLY A 644 -19.80 -11.99 -41.86
N ASP A 645 -18.54 -12.29 -42.20
CA ASP A 645 -17.98 -13.63 -41.95
C ASP A 645 -17.81 -13.88 -40.45
N GLN A 646 -18.16 -15.09 -40.01
CA GLN A 646 -18.02 -15.48 -38.61
C GLN A 646 -16.58 -15.83 -38.27
N LEU A 647 -16.11 -15.35 -37.12
CA LEU A 647 -14.80 -15.65 -36.59
C LEU A 647 -14.84 -16.90 -35.71
N LEU A 648 -14.26 -17.99 -36.21
CA LEU A 648 -14.22 -19.29 -35.57
C LEU A 648 -12.79 -19.83 -35.55
N LEU A 649 -12.30 -20.19 -34.38
CA LEU A 649 -10.98 -20.78 -34.20
C LEU A 649 -10.97 -22.24 -34.62
N GLU A 650 -9.88 -22.69 -35.21
CA GLU A 650 -9.64 -24.12 -35.41
C GLU A 650 -9.83 -24.87 -34.07
N PRO A 651 -10.63 -25.95 -34.06
CA PRO A 651 -10.78 -26.77 -32.87
C PRO A 651 -9.39 -27.24 -32.46
N LYS A 652 -9.11 -27.28 -31.15
CA LYS A 652 -7.87 -27.87 -30.66
C LYS A 652 -7.79 -29.29 -31.22
N THR A 653 -6.89 -29.51 -32.17
CA THR A 653 -6.49 -30.86 -32.53
C THR A 653 -5.82 -31.39 -31.28
N GLU A 654 -6.48 -32.29 -30.57
CA GLU A 654 -5.76 -33.20 -29.71
C GLU A 654 -4.76 -33.91 -30.62
N VAL A 655 -3.51 -33.45 -30.59
CA VAL A 655 -2.42 -34.22 -31.16
C VAL A 655 -2.33 -35.45 -30.26
N TRP A 656 -2.98 -36.53 -30.69
CA TRP A 656 -2.80 -37.87 -30.16
C TRP A 656 -1.37 -38.32 -30.49
N LEU A 657 -0.39 -37.82 -29.72
CA LEU A 657 0.97 -38.34 -29.70
C LEU A 657 0.96 -39.64 -28.88
N GLY A 658 0.48 -40.72 -29.52
CA GLY A 658 0.49 -42.08 -29.00
C GLY A 658 -0.80 -42.82 -29.35
N SER A 659 -0.67 -43.93 -30.08
CA SER A 659 -1.79 -44.79 -30.50
C SER A 659 -2.46 -45.58 -29.36
N MET A 660 -2.20 -45.24 -28.09
CA MET A 660 -2.88 -45.79 -26.93
C MET A 660 -2.57 -44.92 -25.69
N GLN A 661 -3.61 -44.48 -24.98
CA GLN A 661 -3.46 -43.97 -23.61
C GLN A 661 -4.09 -44.97 -22.64
N VAL A 662 -3.28 -45.45 -21.69
CA VAL A 662 -3.76 -46.21 -20.55
C VAL A 662 -3.95 -45.22 -19.40
N THR A 663 -5.20 -44.85 -19.14
CA THR A 663 -5.56 -44.03 -17.98
C THR A 663 -6.00 -44.94 -16.84
N ARG A 664 -5.42 -44.76 -15.65
CA ARG A 664 -5.77 -45.52 -14.45
C ARG A 664 -6.95 -44.84 -13.76
N GLN A 665 -8.15 -45.38 -13.93
CA GLN A 665 -9.35 -44.90 -13.24
C GLN A 665 -9.63 -45.72 -11.99
N VAL A 666 -9.84 -45.05 -10.85
CA VAL A 666 -10.28 -45.70 -9.60
C VAL A 666 -11.79 -45.82 -9.61
N ILE A 667 -12.29 -47.05 -9.50
CA ILE A 667 -13.73 -47.35 -9.45
C ILE A 667 -14.01 -48.00 -8.09
N LEU A 668 -14.93 -47.41 -7.33
CA LEU A 668 -15.35 -47.95 -6.04
C LEU A 668 -16.68 -48.69 -6.17
N GLN A 669 -16.81 -49.82 -5.49
CA GLN A 669 -18.03 -50.59 -5.36
C GLN A 669 -18.13 -51.12 -3.93
N TYR A 670 -19.27 -50.94 -3.28
CA TYR A 670 -19.48 -51.31 -1.88
C TYR A 670 -20.81 -52.07 -1.72
N LYS A 671 -20.78 -53.21 -0.99
CA LYS A 671 -21.92 -54.11 -0.67
C LYS A 671 -22.93 -54.33 -1.83
N GLY A 672 -22.42 -54.65 -3.02
CA GLY A 672 -23.25 -54.92 -4.21
C GLY A 672 -23.86 -53.69 -4.89
N GLY A 673 -23.48 -52.47 -4.48
CA GLY A 673 -23.93 -51.20 -5.04
C GLY A 673 -23.36 -50.89 -6.44
N PRO A 674 -23.67 -49.70 -6.99
CA PRO A 674 -23.19 -49.29 -8.31
C PRO A 674 -21.67 -49.11 -8.31
N LYS A 675 -21.03 -49.46 -9.44
CA LYS A 675 -19.64 -49.11 -9.71
C LYS A 675 -19.54 -47.61 -9.96
N VAL A 676 -18.89 -46.88 -9.06
CA VAL A 676 -18.78 -45.42 -9.15
C VAL A 676 -17.34 -45.01 -9.49
N PRO A 677 -17.11 -44.35 -10.63
CA PRO A 677 -15.81 -43.78 -10.94
C PRO A 677 -15.53 -42.59 -10.02
N VAL A 678 -14.36 -42.60 -9.39
CA VAL A 678 -13.88 -41.51 -8.55
C VAL A 678 -13.16 -40.49 -9.43
N SER A 679 -13.48 -39.20 -9.25
CA SER A 679 -12.77 -38.13 -9.97
C SER A 679 -11.34 -37.99 -9.47
N GLU A 680 -10.40 -37.66 -10.37
CA GLU A 680 -8.97 -37.51 -10.02
C GLU A 680 -8.74 -36.50 -8.87
N GLY A 681 -9.56 -35.45 -8.76
CA GLY A 681 -9.47 -34.47 -7.67
C GLY A 681 -9.81 -35.00 -6.27
N LEU A 682 -10.38 -36.21 -6.17
CA LEU A 682 -10.64 -36.93 -4.92
C LEU A 682 -9.58 -38.00 -4.62
N VAL A 683 -8.61 -38.22 -5.50
CA VAL A 683 -7.47 -39.11 -5.25
C VAL A 683 -6.24 -38.25 -4.97
N HIS A 684 -5.55 -38.52 -3.87
CA HIS A 684 -4.35 -37.82 -3.46
C HIS A 684 -3.19 -38.80 -3.41
N ALA A 685 -2.08 -38.49 -4.08
CA ALA A 685 -0.84 -39.22 -3.92
C ALA A 685 0.03 -38.52 -2.87
N ALA A 686 0.44 -39.25 -1.84
CA ALA A 686 1.41 -38.79 -0.86
C ALA A 686 2.85 -38.91 -1.43
N ASP A 687 3.82 -38.28 -0.78
CA ASP A 687 5.22 -38.19 -1.25
C ASP A 687 5.92 -39.57 -1.34
N ASN A 688 5.42 -40.56 -0.61
CA ASN A 688 5.87 -41.96 -0.66
C ASN A 688 5.23 -42.78 -1.81
N GLY A 689 4.40 -42.17 -2.66
CA GLY A 689 3.69 -42.82 -3.75
C GLY A 689 2.40 -43.54 -3.35
N GLN A 690 2.05 -43.60 -2.06
CA GLN A 690 0.81 -44.18 -1.58
C GLN A 690 -0.39 -43.29 -1.94
N GLN A 691 -1.48 -43.92 -2.39
CA GLN A 691 -2.71 -43.22 -2.77
C GLN A 691 -3.70 -43.18 -1.61
N TYR A 692 -4.35 -42.03 -1.44
CA TYR A 692 -5.38 -41.75 -0.45
C TYR A 692 -6.63 -41.20 -1.13
N LEU A 693 -7.80 -41.65 -0.71
CA LEU A 693 -9.09 -41.11 -1.09
C LEU A 693 -9.43 -39.91 -0.19
N ARG A 694 -9.58 -38.74 -0.80
CA ARG A 694 -10.11 -37.55 -0.14
C ARG A 694 -11.61 -37.71 0.05
N PHE A 695 -12.00 -38.13 1.24
CA PHE A 695 -13.37 -38.28 1.66
C PHE A 695 -14.02 -36.91 1.91
N ARG A 696 -14.79 -36.47 0.91
CA ARG A 696 -15.58 -35.24 0.96
C ARG A 696 -17.07 -35.56 1.15
N PRO A 697 -17.69 -35.24 2.30
CA PRO A 697 -19.09 -35.60 2.59
C PRO A 697 -20.13 -34.95 1.66
N SER A 698 -19.76 -33.89 0.95
CA SER A 698 -20.59 -33.22 -0.06
C SER A 698 -20.44 -33.77 -1.47
N SER A 699 -19.52 -34.73 -1.68
CA SER A 699 -19.29 -35.36 -2.99
C SER A 699 -20.43 -36.32 -3.34
N THR A 700 -21.07 -36.07 -4.48
CA THR A 700 -22.16 -36.92 -4.99
C THR A 700 -21.64 -38.31 -5.38
N SER A 701 -20.42 -38.41 -5.93
CA SER A 701 -19.80 -39.68 -6.30
C SER A 701 -19.54 -40.57 -5.08
N LEU A 702 -18.97 -40.01 -4.00
CA LEU A 702 -18.72 -40.79 -2.77
C LEU A 702 -20.02 -41.16 -2.07
N THR A 703 -20.98 -40.23 -2.00
CA THR A 703 -22.30 -40.51 -1.42
C THR A 703 -23.01 -41.63 -2.19
N ARG A 704 -22.90 -41.66 -3.53
CA ARG A 704 -23.43 -42.73 -4.38
C ARG A 704 -22.67 -44.05 -4.21
N ALA A 705 -21.37 -44.01 -3.98
CA ALA A 705 -20.57 -45.21 -3.73
C ALA A 705 -20.97 -45.89 -2.41
N VAL A 706 -21.19 -45.09 -1.35
CA VAL A 706 -21.59 -45.60 -0.03
C VAL A 706 -23.06 -46.03 -0.01
N LEU A 707 -23.99 -45.16 -0.45
CA LEU A 707 -25.44 -45.38 -0.26
C LEU A 707 -26.15 -46.02 -1.46
N GLY A 708 -25.49 -46.15 -2.61
CA GLY A 708 -26.14 -46.52 -3.87
C GLY A 708 -26.72 -47.94 -3.92
N HIS A 709 -26.36 -48.79 -2.96
CA HIS A 709 -26.94 -50.13 -2.79
C HIS A 709 -28.30 -50.11 -2.07
N MET A 710 -28.68 -48.99 -1.45
CA MET A 710 -29.95 -48.87 -0.71
C MET A 710 -31.11 -48.45 -1.61
N GLU A 711 -32.27 -49.09 -1.45
CA GLU A 711 -33.51 -48.73 -2.16
C GLU A 711 -33.95 -47.27 -1.91
N LYS A 712 -33.88 -46.83 -0.65
CA LYS A 712 -34.20 -45.45 -0.22
C LYS A 712 -33.35 -44.39 -0.92
N PHE A 713 -32.16 -44.72 -1.42
CA PHE A 713 -31.27 -43.77 -2.09
C PHE A 713 -31.79 -43.36 -3.48
N LYS A 714 -32.48 -44.26 -4.18
CA LYS A 714 -32.96 -44.05 -5.56
C LYS A 714 -34.00 -42.92 -5.66
N SER A 715 -34.72 -42.62 -4.57
CA SER A 715 -35.75 -41.58 -4.51
C SER A 715 -35.25 -40.21 -4.03
N LEU A 716 -33.98 -40.07 -3.65
CA LEU A 716 -33.46 -38.83 -3.05
C LEU A 716 -32.87 -37.85 -4.08
N LYS A 717 -33.28 -36.59 -3.96
CA LYS A 717 -32.74 -35.47 -4.76
C LYS A 717 -31.54 -34.85 -4.07
N ASN A 718 -30.33 -35.09 -4.57
CA ASN A 718 -29.03 -34.57 -4.09
C ASN A 718 -28.59 -35.04 -2.68
N PRO A 719 -28.40 -36.36 -2.48
CA PRO A 719 -27.96 -36.91 -1.20
C PRO A 719 -26.54 -36.43 -0.82
N SER A 720 -26.28 -36.26 0.48
CA SER A 720 -24.99 -35.81 1.03
C SER A 720 -24.74 -36.45 2.39
N LEU A 721 -23.52 -36.90 2.64
CA LEU A 721 -23.10 -37.45 3.94
C LEU A 721 -22.73 -36.37 4.97
N SER A 722 -22.83 -35.08 4.64
CA SER A 722 -22.41 -33.98 5.53
C SER A 722 -23.19 -33.90 6.86
N CYS A 723 -24.37 -34.52 6.93
CA CYS A 723 -25.21 -34.55 8.13
C CYS A 723 -25.05 -35.84 8.95
N SER A 724 -24.23 -36.79 8.50
CA SER A 724 -23.98 -38.05 9.23
C SER A 724 -23.19 -37.77 10.52
N PRO A 725 -23.69 -38.22 11.69
CA PRO A 725 -22.95 -38.17 12.96
C PRO A 725 -21.60 -38.91 12.89
N GLN A 726 -21.53 -40.01 12.14
CA GLN A 726 -20.34 -40.84 11.96
C GLN A 726 -19.22 -40.06 11.26
N VAL A 727 -19.55 -39.20 10.30
CA VAL A 727 -18.55 -38.32 9.66
C VAL A 727 -17.94 -37.35 10.67
N SER A 728 -18.76 -36.79 11.58
CA SER A 728 -18.28 -35.93 12.65
C SER A 728 -17.41 -36.71 13.65
N GLN A 729 -17.82 -37.93 14.01
CA GLN A 729 -17.04 -38.80 14.88
C GLN A 729 -15.67 -39.16 14.28
N ILE A 730 -15.58 -39.51 13.00
CA ILE A 730 -14.29 -39.78 12.36
C ILE A 730 -13.38 -38.53 12.44
N ARG A 731 -13.93 -37.33 12.22
CA ARG A 731 -13.17 -36.07 12.33
C ARG A 731 -12.67 -35.83 13.75
N GLU A 732 -13.50 -36.12 14.75
CA GLU A 732 -13.12 -35.98 16.16
C GLU A 732 -12.06 -37.01 16.55
N THR A 733 -12.15 -38.26 16.10
CA THR A 733 -11.13 -39.29 16.31
C THR A 733 -9.79 -38.89 15.68
N VAL A 734 -9.79 -38.33 14.47
CA VAL A 734 -8.57 -37.81 13.83
C VAL A 734 -7.96 -36.67 14.67
N LYS A 735 -8.77 -35.71 15.13
CA LYS A 735 -8.30 -34.61 15.98
C LYS A 735 -7.76 -35.09 17.32
N ALA A 736 -8.46 -36.03 17.97
CA ALA A 736 -8.04 -36.62 19.23
C ALA A 736 -6.70 -37.35 19.07
N LYS A 737 -6.52 -38.08 17.95
CA LYS A 737 -5.28 -38.79 17.66
C LYS A 737 -4.09 -37.85 17.42
N ILE A 738 -4.32 -36.72 16.75
CA ILE A 738 -3.32 -35.65 16.58
C ILE A 738 -2.90 -35.08 17.93
N LEU A 739 -3.85 -34.81 18.82
CA LEU A 739 -3.58 -34.29 20.16
C LEU A 739 -2.83 -35.31 21.03
N GLU A 740 -3.21 -36.60 20.98
CA GLU A 740 -2.54 -37.69 21.71
C GLU A 740 -1.08 -37.88 21.27
N MET A 741 -0.80 -37.79 19.96
CA MET A 741 0.56 -37.90 19.44
C MET A 741 1.41 -36.66 19.74
N GLY A 742 0.78 -35.48 19.84
CA GLY A 742 1.47 -34.23 20.14
C GLY A 742 1.88 -34.03 21.61
N SER A 743 1.37 -34.84 22.54
CA SER A 743 1.58 -34.71 23.99
C SER A 743 2.56 -35.73 24.61
N LYS A 744 3.06 -36.71 23.86
CA LYS A 744 4.05 -37.70 24.34
C LYS A 744 5.49 -37.22 24.11
N GLU A 745 6.13 -36.60 25.11
CA GLU A 745 7.59 -36.50 25.20
C GLU A 745 8.13 -37.70 26.03
N GLN A 746 9.17 -38.36 25.53
CA GLN A 746 10.11 -39.12 26.36
C GLN A 746 11.43 -38.33 26.41
N ASN A 747 11.99 -38.12 27.61
CA ASN A 747 13.35 -37.62 27.74
C ASN A 747 14.36 -38.66 27.23
N PRO A 748 15.59 -38.26 26.86
CA PRO A 748 16.65 -39.18 26.41
C PRO A 748 17.06 -40.25 27.44
N ASP A 749 16.58 -40.16 28.68
CA ASP A 749 16.86 -41.08 29.79
C ASP A 749 15.67 -41.97 30.20
N GLY A 750 14.53 -41.89 29.49
CA GLY A 750 13.38 -42.77 29.72
C GLY A 750 12.49 -42.43 30.93
N SER A 751 12.63 -41.25 31.55
CA SER A 751 11.72 -40.81 32.61
C SER A 751 10.65 -39.81 32.11
N GLU A 752 9.40 -39.99 32.59
CA GLU A 752 8.24 -39.15 32.25
C GLU A 752 8.26 -37.82 33.01
N ARG A 753 7.88 -36.71 32.34
CA ARG A 753 7.78 -35.37 32.94
C ARG A 753 6.33 -35.07 33.30
N ASP A 754 6.03 -35.02 34.60
CA ASP A 754 4.73 -34.54 35.10
C ASP A 754 4.58 -33.03 34.82
N ASN A 755 3.52 -32.66 34.10
CA ASN A 755 3.14 -31.26 33.91
C ASN A 755 2.49 -30.73 35.20
N LEU A 756 3.28 -29.98 35.97
CA LEU A 756 2.96 -29.37 37.28
C LEU A 756 1.81 -28.33 37.29
N PHE A 757 0.98 -28.24 36.24
CA PHE A 757 -0.06 -27.20 36.13
C PHE A 757 -1.45 -27.71 35.70
N ASP A 758 -1.73 -29.01 35.78
CA ASP A 758 -3.10 -29.50 35.60
C ASP A 758 -3.89 -29.44 36.92
N ALA A 759 -4.59 -28.33 37.14
CA ALA A 759 -5.74 -28.29 38.05
C ALA A 759 -7.02 -28.63 37.27
N PRO A 760 -7.96 -29.40 37.85
CA PRO A 760 -9.14 -29.87 37.13
C PRO A 760 -10.13 -28.73 36.90
N VAL A 761 -10.54 -28.54 35.64
CA VAL A 761 -11.58 -27.57 35.27
C VAL A 761 -12.94 -28.12 35.70
N VAL A 762 -13.55 -27.45 36.68
CA VAL A 762 -14.97 -27.60 37.00
C VAL A 762 -15.74 -26.62 36.11
N ASN A 763 -16.51 -27.18 35.17
CA ASN A 763 -17.67 -26.61 34.46
C ASN A 763 -17.81 -25.08 34.40
N GLU A 764 -17.20 -24.41 33.42
CA GLU A 764 -17.59 -23.07 32.96
C GLU A 764 -17.50 -22.93 31.41
N GLU A 765 -18.61 -22.48 30.84
CA GLU A 765 -18.95 -21.93 29.50
C GLU A 765 -18.09 -22.27 28.23
N GLU A 766 -18.76 -22.88 27.24
CA GLU A 766 -18.26 -23.50 25.99
C GLU A 766 -17.44 -22.60 25.03
N ASP A 767 -17.49 -21.27 25.14
CA ASP A 767 -16.86 -20.37 24.15
C ASP A 767 -15.34 -20.17 24.38
N SER A 768 -14.83 -20.30 25.62
CA SER A 768 -13.39 -20.14 25.94
C SER A 768 -12.57 -21.42 25.67
N ALA A 769 -13.18 -22.59 25.81
CA ALA A 769 -12.56 -23.90 25.58
C ALA A 769 -12.14 -24.10 24.11
N ASN A 770 -12.89 -23.52 23.16
CA ASN A 770 -12.64 -23.69 21.73
C ASN A 770 -11.37 -22.99 21.23
N GLU A 771 -10.98 -21.84 21.80
CA GLU A 771 -9.80 -21.10 21.38
C GLU A 771 -8.50 -21.73 21.90
N VAL A 772 -8.51 -22.20 23.16
CA VAL A 772 -7.40 -22.97 23.75
C VAL A 772 -7.21 -24.29 23.01
N THR A 773 -8.29 -24.99 22.67
CA THR A 773 -8.24 -26.26 21.92
C THR A 773 -7.74 -26.04 20.49
N ALA A 774 -8.12 -24.95 19.82
CA ALA A 774 -7.64 -24.61 18.49
C ALA A 774 -6.15 -24.26 18.46
N ARG A 775 -5.62 -23.62 19.51
CA ARG A 775 -4.19 -23.35 19.65
C ARG A 775 -3.41 -24.65 19.90
N LYS A 776 -3.83 -25.48 20.84
CA LYS A 776 -3.22 -26.79 21.12
C LYS A 776 -3.21 -27.69 19.89
N LEU A 777 -4.31 -27.70 19.11
CA LEU A 777 -4.41 -28.49 17.88
C LEU A 777 -3.47 -27.99 16.77
N ARG A 778 -3.23 -26.68 16.66
CA ARG A 778 -2.24 -26.14 15.71
C ARG A 778 -0.82 -26.61 16.05
N GLU A 779 -0.44 -26.49 17.31
CA GLU A 779 0.89 -26.88 17.79
C GLU A 779 1.10 -28.40 17.66
N ALA A 780 0.08 -29.21 17.95
CA ALA A 780 0.14 -30.67 17.78
C ALA A 780 0.17 -31.09 16.30
N LEU A 781 -0.53 -30.38 15.40
CA LEU A 781 -0.59 -30.70 13.97
C LEU A 781 0.78 -30.53 13.27
N GLU A 782 1.58 -29.54 13.69
CA GLU A 782 2.94 -29.35 13.16
C GLU A 782 3.87 -30.53 13.52
N ARG A 783 3.62 -31.18 14.67
CA ARG A 783 4.46 -32.27 15.19
C ARG A 783 3.98 -33.67 14.79
N ALA A 784 2.73 -33.81 14.36
CA ALA A 784 2.16 -35.10 14.00
C ALA A 784 2.78 -35.68 12.70
N PRO A 785 3.00 -37.01 12.63
CA PRO A 785 3.49 -37.68 11.43
C PRO A 785 2.48 -37.57 10.28
N ASP A 786 2.97 -37.59 9.04
CA ASP A 786 2.12 -37.45 7.85
C ASP A 786 1.07 -38.54 7.71
N VAL A 787 1.39 -39.75 8.16
CA VAL A 787 0.50 -40.92 8.14
C VAL A 787 0.15 -41.31 9.59
N MET A 788 -1.13 -41.48 9.87
CA MET A 788 -1.66 -41.82 11.20
C MET A 788 -2.60 -43.02 11.09
N LYS A 789 -2.70 -43.82 12.17
CA LYS A 789 -3.71 -44.88 12.30
C LYS A 789 -4.74 -44.46 13.33
N ILE A 790 -6.01 -44.53 12.95
CA ILE A 790 -7.16 -44.22 13.81
C ILE A 790 -7.96 -45.49 14.06
N ASP A 791 -8.54 -45.61 15.26
CA ASP A 791 -9.46 -46.70 15.58
C ASP A 791 -10.90 -46.29 15.22
N LEU A 792 -11.52 -47.04 14.33
CA LEU A 792 -12.93 -46.88 13.95
C LEU A 792 -13.66 -48.19 14.23
N GLY A 793 -14.37 -48.26 15.37
CA GLY A 793 -15.19 -49.41 15.74
C GLY A 793 -14.41 -50.69 16.06
N GLY A 794 -13.20 -50.58 16.63
CA GLY A 794 -12.33 -51.70 17.00
C GLY A 794 -11.38 -52.14 15.89
N LYS A 795 -11.26 -51.36 14.81
CA LYS A 795 -10.40 -51.64 13.65
C LYS A 795 -9.55 -50.42 13.31
N GLN A 796 -8.27 -50.68 13.00
CA GLN A 796 -7.30 -49.64 12.68
C GLN A 796 -7.38 -49.27 11.21
N VAL A 797 -7.59 -47.98 10.93
CA VAL A 797 -7.65 -47.40 9.57
C VAL A 797 -6.55 -46.37 9.39
N GLU A 798 -5.84 -46.43 8.27
CA GLU A 798 -4.78 -45.48 7.94
C GLU A 798 -5.33 -44.21 7.27
N VAL A 799 -4.95 -43.05 7.82
CA VAL A 799 -5.35 -41.72 7.35
C VAL A 799 -4.16 -40.77 7.23
N LEU A 800 -4.23 -39.86 6.26
CA LEU A 800 -3.22 -38.80 6.10
C LEU A 800 -3.56 -37.60 6.99
N LYS A 801 -2.54 -36.97 7.58
CA LYS A 801 -2.73 -35.78 8.41
C LYS A 801 -3.34 -34.62 7.61
N PRO A 802 -4.25 -33.84 8.20
CA PRO A 802 -4.76 -32.62 7.57
C PRO A 802 -3.64 -31.60 7.34
N ARG A 803 -3.69 -30.85 6.24
CA ARG A 803 -2.72 -29.78 5.94
C ARG A 803 -2.84 -28.61 6.91
N ASN A 804 -4.03 -28.38 7.44
CA ASN A 804 -4.29 -27.37 8.45
C ASN A 804 -5.47 -27.78 9.35
N TRP A 805 -5.53 -27.18 10.54
CA TRP A 805 -6.57 -27.48 11.54
C TRP A 805 -8.01 -27.12 11.11
N ARG A 806 -8.19 -26.37 10.01
CA ARG A 806 -9.50 -26.02 9.44
C ARG A 806 -9.92 -26.96 8.29
N GLU A 807 -9.05 -27.87 7.85
CA GLU A 807 -9.39 -28.81 6.79
C GLU A 807 -10.47 -29.78 7.26
N THR A 808 -11.50 -29.93 6.42
CA THR A 808 -12.70 -30.73 6.76
C THR A 808 -12.77 -32.03 5.98
N ASP A 809 -11.95 -32.18 4.95
CA ASP A 809 -11.85 -33.42 4.17
C ASP A 809 -10.94 -34.41 4.93
N ILE A 810 -11.31 -35.70 4.95
CA ILE A 810 -10.52 -36.77 5.57
C ILE A 810 -9.82 -37.54 4.44
N LEU A 811 -8.54 -37.82 4.56
CA LEU A 811 -7.77 -38.55 3.55
C LEU A 811 -7.54 -39.98 4.04
N VAL A 812 -8.31 -40.94 3.52
CA VAL A 812 -8.25 -42.37 3.89
C VAL A 812 -7.40 -43.11 2.89
N LYS A 813 -6.56 -44.06 3.31
CA LYS A 813 -5.75 -44.85 2.38
C LYS A 813 -6.63 -45.55 1.34
N LEU A 814 -6.22 -45.52 0.08
CA LEU A 814 -6.94 -46.16 -1.03
C LEU A 814 -6.63 -47.66 -1.06
N GLU A 815 -7.06 -48.36 0.00
CA GLU A 815 -6.93 -49.81 0.19
C GLU A 815 -8.30 -50.40 0.56
N GLU A 816 -8.59 -51.62 0.10
CA GLU A 816 -9.92 -52.22 0.21
C GLU A 816 -10.37 -52.35 1.67
N SER A 817 -9.50 -52.85 2.55
CA SER A 817 -9.79 -53.00 3.97
C SER A 817 -10.09 -51.67 4.64
N ASP A 818 -9.27 -50.63 4.41
CA ASP A 818 -9.43 -49.33 5.07
C ASP A 818 -10.73 -48.62 4.62
N LEU A 819 -11.04 -48.68 3.32
CA LEU A 819 -12.25 -48.08 2.77
C LEU A 819 -13.52 -48.84 3.19
N GLU A 820 -13.46 -50.17 3.23
CA GLU A 820 -14.59 -51.00 3.69
C GLU A 820 -14.93 -50.68 5.14
N HIS A 821 -13.94 -50.59 6.03
CA HIS A 821 -14.17 -50.26 7.44
C HIS A 821 -14.72 -48.85 7.63
N VAL A 822 -14.23 -47.86 6.87
CA VAL A 822 -14.80 -46.52 6.91
C VAL A 822 -16.24 -46.52 6.42
N PHE A 823 -16.55 -47.25 5.34
CA PHE A 823 -17.92 -47.32 4.81
C PHE A 823 -18.86 -48.11 5.71
N ASP A 824 -18.40 -49.17 6.37
CA ASP A 824 -19.14 -49.90 7.39
C ASP A 824 -19.49 -49.00 8.56
N PHE A 825 -18.49 -48.26 9.08
CA PHE A 825 -18.69 -47.34 10.19
C PHE A 825 -19.73 -46.26 9.85
N LEU A 826 -19.68 -45.70 8.64
CA LEU A 826 -20.65 -44.71 8.16
C LEU A 826 -22.08 -45.26 8.07
N MET A 827 -22.25 -46.56 7.88
CA MET A 827 -23.56 -47.19 7.73
C MET A 827 -24.27 -47.49 9.07
N VAL A 828 -23.59 -47.31 10.21
CA VAL A 828 -24.13 -47.61 11.54
C VAL A 828 -25.34 -46.74 11.92
N ASP A 829 -25.42 -45.48 11.47
CA ASP A 829 -26.59 -44.59 11.65
C ASP A 829 -26.88 -43.82 10.35
N VAL A 830 -27.14 -44.57 9.29
CA VAL A 830 -27.40 -43.98 7.96
C VAL A 830 -28.75 -43.28 7.87
N ASP A 831 -29.71 -43.61 8.75
CA ASP A 831 -31.06 -43.03 8.71
C ASP A 831 -31.04 -41.52 9.04
N SER A 832 -30.12 -41.07 9.91
CA SER A 832 -29.88 -39.65 10.21
C SER A 832 -29.55 -38.77 9.00
N VAL A 833 -29.02 -39.36 7.92
CA VAL A 833 -28.70 -38.68 6.66
C VAL A 833 -29.97 -38.28 5.90
N TYR A 834 -31.10 -38.95 6.16
CA TYR A 834 -32.38 -38.73 5.49
C TYR A 834 -33.31 -37.75 6.22
N GLU A 835 -33.10 -37.51 7.51
CA GLU A 835 -34.02 -36.74 8.35
C GLU A 835 -33.89 -35.21 8.21
N LYS A 836 -32.78 -34.71 7.65
CA LYS A 836 -32.51 -33.26 7.54
C LYS A 836 -32.37 -32.81 6.08
N PRO A 837 -33.27 -31.97 5.54
CA PRO A 837 -33.05 -31.37 4.23
C PRO A 837 -31.78 -30.50 4.29
N LYS A 838 -30.93 -30.64 3.26
CA LYS A 838 -29.69 -29.87 3.08
C LYS A 838 -29.96 -28.37 3.35
N ARG A 839 -29.18 -27.73 4.24
CA ARG A 839 -29.28 -26.27 4.50
C ARG A 839 -29.37 -25.53 3.15
N PRO A 840 -30.40 -24.72 2.90
CA PRO A 840 -30.48 -23.96 1.66
C PRO A 840 -29.25 -23.07 1.55
N TYR A 841 -28.62 -23.08 0.38
CA TYR A 841 -27.45 -22.26 0.12
C TYR A 841 -27.87 -20.79 0.11
N VAL A 842 -27.66 -20.08 1.21
CA VAL A 842 -27.86 -18.64 1.29
C VAL A 842 -26.64 -17.97 0.64
N ARG A 843 -26.84 -17.39 -0.56
CA ARG A 843 -25.83 -16.53 -1.19
C ARG A 843 -25.64 -15.29 -0.32
N SER A 844 -24.52 -15.17 0.38
CA SER A 844 -24.11 -13.92 1.02
C SER A 844 -23.34 -13.03 0.02
N GLY A 845 -23.61 -11.71 0.05
CA GLY A 845 -22.98 -10.70 -0.81
C GLY A 845 -23.98 -9.89 -1.67
N ARG A 846 -23.45 -8.92 -2.44
CA ARG A 846 -24.14 -7.89 -3.27
C ARG A 846 -25.20 -8.39 -4.28
N PHE A 847 -25.55 -9.67 -4.29
CA PHE A 847 -26.47 -10.30 -5.25
C PHE A 847 -27.79 -10.79 -4.61
N ALA A 848 -28.13 -10.34 -3.41
CA ALA A 848 -29.40 -10.70 -2.74
C ALA A 848 -30.66 -10.14 -3.43
N GLY A 849 -30.55 -9.12 -4.29
CA GLY A 849 -31.71 -8.35 -4.76
C GLY A 849 -32.40 -8.80 -6.05
N LYS A 850 -31.88 -9.78 -6.80
CA LYS A 850 -32.29 -9.94 -8.21
C LYS A 850 -33.39 -10.97 -8.51
N ARG A 851 -33.91 -11.71 -7.52
CA ARG A 851 -34.97 -12.72 -7.77
C ARG A 851 -36.36 -12.32 -7.29
N LYS A 852 -36.48 -11.29 -6.43
CA LYS A 852 -37.79 -10.86 -5.93
C LYS A 852 -38.60 -10.08 -6.97
N ALA A 853 -37.93 -9.42 -7.91
CA ALA A 853 -38.61 -8.67 -8.99
C ALA A 853 -39.22 -9.59 -10.07
N ASP A 854 -38.63 -10.76 -10.33
CA ASP A 854 -39.09 -11.66 -11.40
C ASP A 854 -40.26 -12.58 -10.97
N GLU A 855 -40.56 -12.67 -9.67
CA GLU A 855 -41.70 -13.44 -9.14
C GLU A 855 -42.97 -12.58 -8.97
N ASP A 856 -42.84 -11.28 -8.69
CA ASP A 856 -43.99 -10.37 -8.57
C ASP A 856 -44.59 -10.00 -9.95
N ASP A 857 -43.80 -10.01 -11.04
CA ASP A 857 -44.27 -9.71 -12.41
C ASP A 857 -45.00 -10.87 -13.11
N LYS A 858 -45.05 -12.07 -12.49
CA LYS A 858 -45.81 -13.21 -13.03
C LYS A 858 -47.20 -13.38 -12.42
N GLN A 859 -47.57 -12.53 -11.48
CA GLN A 859 -48.85 -12.61 -10.76
C GLN A 859 -49.85 -11.50 -11.14
N SER A 860 -49.50 -10.61 -12.07
CA SER A 860 -50.34 -9.49 -12.51
C SER A 860 -50.99 -9.68 -13.90
N ASP A 861 -50.73 -10.78 -14.61
CA ASP A 861 -51.25 -11.03 -15.98
C ASP A 861 -52.24 -12.21 -16.04
N SER A 862 -53.08 -12.32 -15.02
CA SER A 862 -54.32 -13.11 -15.07
C SER A 862 -55.48 -12.27 -14.50
N GLY A 863 -56.05 -11.45 -15.38
CA GLY A 863 -57.25 -10.64 -15.17
C GLY A 863 -57.79 -10.14 -16.50
#